data_AF-A0AA36HZJ7-F1
#
_entry.id   AF-A0AA36HZJ7-F1
#
_cell.length_a   1.000
_cell.length_b   1.000
_cell.length_c   1.000
_cell.angle_alpha   90.00
_cell.angle_beta   90.00
_cell.angle_gamma   90.00
#
_symmetry.space_group_name_H-M   'P 1'
#
loop_
_entity.id
_entity.type
_entity.pdbx_description
1 polymer ?
#
loop_
_entity_poly.entity_id
_entity_poly.type
_entity_poly.pdbx_seq_one_letter_code
_entity_poly.pdbx_strand_id
1 'polypeptide(L)'
;ALTELLELTEQISGPRVIPYRRLYFESQTLALSDMKQRLERRDDQAPRKMCLPERVQRLKLARDELTGITIDAAFEPSHRLTDICLQQCEDQSISYIELHDCTSREWEISNRKRDSAIEFQVDGTLRMTKKEQRVHHEPTGEHKIRTAMLRRALAYHLVGAASYQVLERAITKLFSYLSREPVRGFRAVSLQQIVFAEKQMWIEASLATVGKVLDTAAPKPLNEAITAAMDSPEVTQGEGLSVRIQCYEFHLPFDWRQMKPVDWSQPVDQLFAVELFAGTAGLSAEMQRQHFQVLPIDHSRSRGPKVKLVLLDVTKPQQFQILLQLLMTANIAYFHAAPPCGFAGEKRAARAWAIVSMPPLVSEFAMIADVELDSAAQGARHPVDVVRLVPDQLTNSVLQVLRMGPKLTNLKRRLSLAKIKRLRIQLAAEEVRLHAKLDPDVECILQGKNLLLWKKLLEESGYKDLSIWDEVVRGVKMTGPASLSEEMPHGYQVPNMSEREVQAKERDPELDAELWKQTLLEVEKGWLQGPFSEEEVTALVGTSSWLATRRFPLRQKTKVRIIDDGLESGLNASYSTPNKLRLHDLDTLTALLIRRCLAGKGRQTVAMADGSLRTAELAADWPAEVDLLGRCLDLTDAYKQLAVDPKEAWSRVLVAYDPERKEPRFFLTRALMFGSSASVYSFNRVSRSLWHLGQFFLWQWSTNYYDDYPSIETRETAGSARETMEGLLEELGWRFAKEGKKAKPYCDSFEVLGVVCSLRGTSVSLANKPSRVEAIVANSEAWVRSGWISPGEAASMHGVLNFAKGHFQGRALEPAAKFLSQIAAGGCKEADRELLPEVVSYLHAVVRGSRPREFGIHDDCRPMLVFTDGAFEPDAEQKYGAGAVLWDTASQRGSSHSVVVPPDLVAAWQSAGKRQLISELEMLPVLSVCESAADMLWRRRVLLFCDNNGVRQMLAKGNTPCPGLFAMLALVHRALAKAECLPWFCRVPSKSNPADGPSRNYWQDEVCAAQCLRGPDFTIPPALVSALLSRQTFLSFLNAESTL
;
A
#
# COMPACT_ATOMS: atom_id res chain seq x y z
N ALA A 1 -33.11 -0.47 -4.11
CA ALA A 1 -31.64 -0.57 -4.19
C ALA A 1 -31.01 0.67 -4.82
N LEU A 2 -31.05 0.84 -6.15
CA LEU A 2 -30.42 1.99 -6.83
C LEU A 2 -31.13 3.33 -6.56
N THR A 3 -32.46 3.33 -6.43
CA THR A 3 -33.26 4.55 -6.19
C THR A 3 -33.09 5.10 -4.77
N GLU A 4 -33.10 4.25 -3.76
CA GLU A 4 -32.84 4.61 -2.34
C GLU A 4 -31.41 5.18 -2.13
N LEU A 5 -30.51 4.92 -3.07
CA LEU A 5 -29.13 5.40 -3.09
C LEU A 5 -29.03 6.89 -3.52
N LEU A 6 -30.02 7.39 -4.27
CA LEU A 6 -30.16 8.79 -4.64
C LEU A 6 -30.74 9.65 -3.49
N GLU A 7 -31.62 9.08 -2.66
CA GLU A 7 -32.21 9.80 -1.52
C GLU A 7 -31.20 9.99 -0.36
N LEU A 8 -30.24 9.05 -0.22
CA LEU A 8 -29.16 9.12 0.77
C LEU A 8 -28.02 10.06 0.37
N THR A 9 -27.87 10.37 -0.92
CA THR A 9 -26.80 11.26 -1.41
C THR A 9 -27.09 12.72 -1.10
N GLU A 10 -28.35 13.15 -1.11
CA GLU A 10 -28.77 14.53 -0.80
C GLU A 10 -28.46 14.97 0.64
N GLN A 11 -28.20 14.04 1.55
CA GLN A 11 -28.02 14.32 2.99
C GLN A 11 -26.57 14.56 3.43
N ILE A 12 -25.56 14.39 2.56
CA ILE A 12 -24.14 14.42 2.94
C ILE A 12 -23.37 15.48 2.17
N SER A 13 -23.02 16.57 2.88
CA SER A 13 -22.22 17.68 2.36
C SER A 13 -20.77 17.64 2.85
N GLY A 14 -19.79 17.68 1.94
CA GLY A 14 -18.37 17.90 2.28
C GLY A 14 -17.36 17.22 1.33
N PRO A 15 -16.04 17.35 1.59
CA PRO A 15 -14.99 16.87 0.68
C PRO A 15 -14.62 15.38 0.81
N ARG A 16 -15.23 14.60 1.72
CA ARG A 16 -14.90 13.18 2.02
C ARG A 16 -15.32 12.16 0.94
N VAL A 17 -15.54 12.64 -0.27
CA VAL A 17 -16.76 12.35 -1.04
C VAL A 17 -16.40 12.09 -2.53
N ILE A 18 -15.20 12.51 -2.92
CA ILE A 18 -14.53 12.23 -4.19
C ILE A 18 -14.17 10.74 -4.39
N PRO A 19 -13.68 9.97 -3.38
CA PRO A 19 -13.25 8.59 -3.58
C PRO A 19 -14.39 7.65 -3.97
N TYR A 20 -15.58 7.87 -3.40
CA TYR A 20 -16.74 6.99 -3.55
C TYR A 20 -17.32 7.01 -4.97
N ARG A 21 -17.49 8.19 -5.59
CA ARG A 21 -17.99 8.27 -6.97
C ARG A 21 -17.01 7.67 -8.00
N ARG A 22 -15.69 7.69 -7.73
CA ARG A 22 -14.70 7.02 -8.61
C ARG A 22 -14.81 5.50 -8.57
N LEU A 23 -14.96 4.92 -7.38
CA LEU A 23 -15.16 3.47 -7.20
C LEU A 23 -16.44 3.00 -7.91
N TYR A 24 -17.50 3.80 -7.86
CA TYR A 24 -18.75 3.57 -8.59
C TYR A 24 -18.51 3.50 -10.11
N PHE A 25 -17.85 4.50 -10.71
CA PHE A 25 -17.59 4.52 -12.15
C PHE A 25 -16.69 3.36 -12.63
N GLU A 26 -15.64 3.03 -11.89
CA GLU A 26 -14.75 1.92 -12.25
C GLU A 26 -15.47 0.55 -12.12
N SER A 27 -16.34 0.37 -11.12
CA SER A 27 -17.16 -0.84 -10.99
C SER A 27 -18.26 -0.94 -12.05
N GLN A 28 -18.93 0.18 -12.39
CA GLN A 28 -19.91 0.24 -13.48
C GLN A 28 -19.27 -0.05 -14.84
N THR A 29 -18.07 0.46 -15.10
CA THR A 29 -17.33 0.21 -16.35
C THR A 29 -16.93 -1.26 -16.49
N LEU A 30 -16.48 -1.90 -15.39
CA LEU A 30 -16.18 -3.33 -15.37
C LEU A 30 -17.44 -4.18 -15.58
N ALA A 31 -18.55 -3.85 -14.91
CA ALA A 31 -19.82 -4.54 -15.08
C ALA A 31 -20.39 -4.39 -16.50
N LEU A 32 -20.32 -3.20 -17.09
CA LEU A 32 -20.72 -2.95 -18.48
C LEU A 32 -19.81 -3.68 -19.48
N SER A 33 -18.50 -3.75 -19.22
CA SER A 33 -17.57 -4.51 -20.07
C SER A 33 -17.84 -6.02 -20.03
N ASP A 34 -18.19 -6.57 -18.86
CA ASP A 34 -18.55 -7.98 -18.69
C ASP A 34 -19.92 -8.29 -19.32
N MET A 35 -20.93 -7.44 -19.09
CA MET A 35 -22.22 -7.53 -19.79
C MET A 35 -22.06 -7.46 -21.30
N LYS A 36 -21.23 -6.54 -21.81
CA LYS A 36 -20.97 -6.39 -23.24
C LYS A 36 -20.28 -7.62 -23.84
N GLN A 37 -19.31 -8.22 -23.14
CA GLN A 37 -18.72 -9.50 -23.56
C GLN A 37 -19.71 -10.67 -23.59
N ARG A 38 -20.71 -10.68 -22.69
CA ARG A 38 -21.79 -11.68 -22.69
C ARG A 38 -22.78 -11.43 -23.83
N LEU A 39 -23.11 -10.18 -24.14
CA LEU A 39 -24.06 -9.77 -25.20
C LEU A 39 -23.50 -9.89 -26.63
N GLU A 40 -22.19 -9.69 -26.84
CA GLU A 40 -21.56 -9.69 -28.18
C GLU A 40 -21.06 -11.08 -28.63
N ARG A 41 -21.39 -12.15 -27.90
CA ARG A 41 -20.95 -13.51 -28.21
C ARG A 41 -21.82 -14.14 -29.31
N ARG A 42 -21.20 -14.94 -30.19
CA ARG A 42 -21.88 -15.67 -31.29
C ARG A 42 -21.99 -17.16 -30.97
N ASP A 43 -23.06 -17.80 -31.44
CA ASP A 43 -23.41 -19.21 -31.18
C ASP A 43 -22.37 -20.24 -31.67
N ASP A 44 -21.44 -19.84 -32.53
CA ASP A 44 -20.39 -20.67 -33.11
C ASP A 44 -19.10 -20.75 -32.28
N GLN A 45 -19.02 -20.03 -31.16
CA GLN A 45 -17.85 -20.01 -30.29
C GLN A 45 -17.74 -21.24 -29.37
N ALA A 46 -16.52 -21.69 -29.10
CA ALA A 46 -16.26 -22.80 -28.19
C ALA A 46 -16.73 -22.49 -26.75
N PRO A 47 -17.23 -23.49 -25.99
CA PRO A 47 -17.72 -23.30 -24.63
C PRO A 47 -16.62 -22.82 -23.67
N ARG A 48 -17.01 -22.02 -22.67
CA ARG A 48 -16.10 -21.49 -21.66
C ARG A 48 -15.44 -22.62 -20.88
N LYS A 49 -14.11 -22.57 -20.76
CA LYS A 49 -13.33 -23.63 -20.10
C LYS A 49 -13.26 -23.38 -18.59
N MET A 50 -13.88 -24.26 -17.80
CA MET A 50 -13.70 -24.30 -16.34
C MET A 50 -12.23 -24.56 -15.99
N CYS A 51 -11.69 -23.89 -14.97
CA CYS A 51 -10.26 -24.01 -14.67
C CYS A 51 -9.92 -25.37 -14.02
N LEU A 52 -8.70 -25.87 -14.23
CA LEU A 52 -8.29 -27.19 -13.72
C LEU A 52 -8.37 -27.33 -12.19
N PRO A 53 -7.96 -26.33 -11.37
CA PRO A 53 -8.08 -26.43 -9.91
C PRO A 53 -9.53 -26.57 -9.44
N GLU A 54 -10.44 -25.80 -10.02
CA GLU A 54 -11.87 -25.83 -9.73
C GLU A 54 -12.48 -27.18 -10.06
N ARG A 55 -12.22 -27.74 -11.26
CA ARG A 55 -12.72 -29.08 -11.63
C ARG A 55 -12.32 -30.16 -10.62
N VAL A 56 -11.04 -30.19 -10.22
CA VAL A 56 -10.53 -31.17 -9.25
C VAL A 56 -11.20 -31.00 -7.89
N GLN A 57 -11.45 -29.76 -7.46
CA GLN A 57 -12.14 -29.48 -6.19
C GLN A 57 -13.61 -29.87 -6.23
N ARG A 58 -14.35 -29.49 -7.29
CA ARG A 58 -15.77 -29.86 -7.43
C ARG A 58 -15.97 -31.37 -7.51
N LEU A 59 -15.08 -32.08 -8.23
CA LEU A 59 -15.09 -33.55 -8.29
C LEU A 59 -14.77 -34.20 -6.93
N LYS A 60 -13.87 -33.61 -6.14
CA LYS A 60 -13.58 -34.08 -4.78
C LYS A 60 -14.80 -33.92 -3.87
N LEU A 61 -15.47 -32.76 -3.92
CA LEU A 61 -16.69 -32.52 -3.14
C LEU A 61 -17.80 -33.50 -3.53
N ALA A 62 -17.99 -33.78 -4.82
CA ALA A 62 -18.97 -34.78 -5.28
C ALA A 62 -18.64 -36.20 -4.79
N ARG A 63 -17.35 -36.58 -4.70
CA ARG A 63 -16.91 -37.86 -4.09
C ARG A 63 -17.16 -37.91 -2.57
N ASP A 64 -16.99 -36.79 -1.87
CA ASP A 64 -17.21 -36.70 -0.42
C ASP A 64 -18.71 -36.63 -0.06
N GLU A 65 -19.56 -36.10 -0.96
CA GLU A 65 -21.02 -35.97 -0.81
C GLU A 65 -21.78 -37.26 -1.19
N LEU A 66 -21.40 -37.90 -2.31
CA LEU A 66 -22.07 -39.08 -2.86
C LEU A 66 -21.47 -40.39 -2.32
N THR A 67 -21.52 -40.57 -0.99
CA THR A 67 -20.86 -41.68 -0.26
C THR A 67 -21.34 -43.10 -0.61
N GLY A 68 -22.29 -43.26 -1.53
CA GLY A 68 -22.80 -44.53 -2.04
C GLY A 68 -22.31 -44.91 -3.45
N ILE A 69 -21.52 -44.07 -4.12
CA ILE A 69 -21.18 -44.24 -5.55
C ILE A 69 -19.67 -44.10 -5.77
N THR A 70 -19.06 -45.12 -6.37
CA THR A 70 -17.64 -45.11 -6.73
C THR A 70 -17.42 -44.33 -8.03
N ILE A 71 -17.04 -43.05 -7.93
CA ILE A 71 -16.71 -42.22 -9.10
C ILE A 71 -15.29 -42.55 -9.60
N ASP A 72 -15.18 -43.60 -10.41
CA ASP A 72 -13.97 -44.03 -11.12
C ASP A 72 -13.75 -43.26 -12.43
N ALA A 73 -12.67 -43.55 -13.18
CA ALA A 73 -12.34 -42.86 -14.43
C ALA A 73 -13.31 -43.16 -15.60
N ALA A 74 -14.09 -44.24 -15.50
CA ALA A 74 -15.11 -44.60 -16.47
C ALA A 74 -16.46 -43.90 -16.17
N PHE A 75 -16.73 -43.57 -14.90
CA PHE A 75 -17.90 -42.81 -14.45
C PHE A 75 -17.66 -41.29 -14.37
N GLU A 76 -16.41 -40.86 -14.25
CA GLU A 76 -16.03 -39.44 -14.29
C GLU A 76 -16.37 -38.81 -15.67
N PRO A 77 -17.14 -37.71 -15.72
CA PRO A 77 -17.52 -37.06 -16.98
C PRO A 77 -16.30 -36.42 -17.65
N SER A 78 -16.30 -36.35 -18.98
CA SER A 78 -15.24 -35.67 -19.71
C SER A 78 -15.18 -34.17 -19.37
N HIS A 79 -13.99 -33.59 -19.47
CA HIS A 79 -13.79 -32.16 -19.26
C HIS A 79 -14.64 -31.34 -20.22
N ARG A 80 -14.76 -31.79 -21.47
CA ARG A 80 -15.65 -31.21 -22.48
C ARG A 80 -17.13 -31.24 -22.08
N LEU A 81 -17.64 -32.34 -21.51
CA LEU A 81 -19.03 -32.42 -21.05
C LEU A 81 -19.32 -31.41 -19.93
N THR A 82 -18.37 -31.25 -19.00
CA THR A 82 -18.46 -30.25 -17.92
C THR A 82 -18.45 -28.81 -18.47
N ASP A 83 -17.65 -28.51 -19.50
CA ASP A 83 -17.63 -27.19 -20.15
C ASP A 83 -18.93 -26.87 -20.89
N ILE A 84 -19.56 -27.86 -21.54
CA ILE A 84 -20.87 -27.69 -22.19
C ILE A 84 -21.95 -27.36 -21.13
N CYS A 85 -21.99 -28.12 -20.03
CA CYS A 85 -22.93 -27.84 -18.94
C CYS A 85 -22.68 -26.46 -18.30
N LEU A 86 -21.42 -26.02 -18.13
CA LEU A 86 -21.11 -24.70 -17.61
C LEU A 86 -21.59 -23.59 -18.56
N GLN A 87 -21.34 -23.74 -19.86
CA GLN A 87 -21.78 -22.79 -20.88
C GLN A 87 -23.31 -22.62 -20.88
N GLN A 88 -24.08 -23.72 -20.89
CA GLN A 88 -25.55 -23.66 -20.83
C GLN A 88 -26.09 -22.96 -19.58
N CYS A 89 -25.38 -23.03 -18.46
CA CYS A 89 -25.76 -22.33 -17.23
C CYS A 89 -25.49 -20.82 -17.33
N GLU A 90 -24.35 -20.42 -17.91
CA GLU A 90 -24.01 -19.02 -18.15
C GLU A 90 -24.95 -18.35 -19.15
N ASP A 91 -25.36 -19.08 -20.19
CA ASP A 91 -26.32 -18.64 -21.20
C ASP A 91 -27.78 -18.71 -20.71
N GLN A 92 -28.02 -19.20 -19.48
CA GLN A 92 -29.32 -19.44 -18.85
C GLN A 92 -30.33 -20.21 -19.74
N SER A 93 -29.81 -21.09 -20.60
CA SER A 93 -30.57 -21.85 -21.58
C SER A 93 -30.01 -23.27 -21.70
N ILE A 94 -30.82 -24.25 -21.34
CA ILE A 94 -30.45 -25.66 -21.36
C ILE A 94 -30.84 -26.27 -22.70
N SER A 95 -29.95 -27.04 -23.31
CA SER A 95 -30.24 -27.83 -24.49
C SER A 95 -29.87 -29.30 -24.28
N TYR A 96 -30.66 -30.20 -24.86
CA TYR A 96 -30.46 -31.64 -24.70
C TYR A 96 -29.10 -32.07 -25.27
N ILE A 97 -28.18 -32.41 -24.38
CA ILE A 97 -26.86 -32.95 -24.73
C ILE A 97 -27.07 -34.40 -25.18
N GLU A 98 -26.84 -34.69 -26.46
CA GLU A 98 -27.02 -36.03 -27.02
C GLU A 98 -26.14 -37.08 -26.33
N LEU A 99 -26.64 -38.32 -26.22
CA LEU A 99 -25.97 -39.38 -25.47
C LEU A 99 -24.55 -39.71 -25.98
N HIS A 100 -24.24 -39.35 -27.23
CA HIS A 100 -22.92 -39.57 -27.82
C HIS A 100 -21.87 -38.54 -27.42
N ASP A 101 -22.27 -37.39 -26.88
CA ASP A 101 -21.38 -36.37 -26.31
C ASP A 101 -21.12 -36.62 -24.80
N CYS A 102 -21.93 -37.47 -24.15
CA CYS A 102 -21.83 -37.88 -22.73
C CYS A 102 -20.66 -38.86 -22.45
N THR A 103 -19.47 -38.46 -22.86
CA THR A 103 -18.20 -39.20 -22.81
C THR A 103 -17.57 -39.23 -21.42
N SER A 104 -16.79 -40.28 -21.11
CA SER A 104 -16.01 -40.37 -19.87
C SER A 104 -14.65 -39.67 -19.97
N ARG A 105 -14.04 -39.40 -18.81
CA ARG A 105 -12.69 -38.86 -18.70
C ARG A 105 -11.64 -39.80 -19.32
N GLU A 106 -11.77 -41.10 -19.09
CA GLU A 106 -10.92 -42.14 -19.70
C GLU A 106 -10.97 -42.10 -21.24
N TRP A 107 -12.17 -41.97 -21.81
CA TRP A 107 -12.37 -41.90 -23.26
C TRP A 107 -11.77 -40.61 -23.87
N GLU A 108 -11.92 -39.47 -23.18
CA GLU A 108 -11.35 -38.18 -23.57
C GLU A 108 -9.81 -38.17 -23.55
N ILE A 109 -9.19 -38.89 -22.61
CA ILE A 109 -7.73 -39.06 -22.56
C ILE A 109 -7.26 -39.94 -23.72
N SER A 110 -7.98 -41.03 -23.99
CA SER A 110 -7.55 -42.08 -24.94
C SER A 110 -7.68 -41.66 -26.40
N ASN A 111 -8.67 -40.84 -26.75
CA ASN A 111 -9.00 -40.48 -28.14
C ASN A 111 -8.63 -39.04 -28.55
N ARG A 112 -7.69 -38.39 -27.85
CA ARG A 112 -7.38 -36.96 -28.04
C ARG A 112 -6.52 -36.67 -29.29
N LYS A 113 -7.13 -36.61 -30.47
CA LYS A 113 -6.50 -36.11 -31.70
C LYS A 113 -6.71 -34.60 -31.88
N ARG A 114 -5.73 -33.92 -32.51
CA ARG A 114 -5.71 -32.47 -32.76
C ARG A 114 -5.34 -32.22 -34.23
N ASP A 115 -6.26 -31.64 -34.99
CA ASP A 115 -5.99 -31.21 -36.37
C ASP A 115 -5.74 -29.70 -36.44
N SER A 116 -5.05 -29.28 -37.51
CA SER A 116 -4.73 -27.89 -37.79
C SER A 116 -5.77 -27.32 -38.73
N ALA A 117 -6.61 -26.41 -38.24
CA ALA A 117 -7.52 -25.63 -39.09
C ALA A 117 -6.89 -24.27 -39.40
N ILE A 118 -7.40 -23.62 -40.45
CA ILE A 118 -6.99 -22.28 -40.90
C ILE A 118 -8.21 -21.39 -40.79
N GLU A 119 -8.11 -20.29 -40.04
CA GLU A 119 -9.16 -19.28 -39.92
C GLU A 119 -8.66 -17.94 -40.45
N PHE A 120 -9.52 -17.26 -41.21
CA PHE A 120 -9.29 -15.92 -41.73
C PHE A 120 -9.72 -14.89 -40.69
N GLN A 121 -8.87 -13.91 -40.39
CA GLN A 121 -9.25 -12.76 -39.59
C GLN A 121 -9.82 -11.64 -40.47
N VAL A 122 -10.58 -10.73 -39.85
CA VAL A 122 -11.29 -9.63 -40.55
C VAL A 122 -10.30 -8.63 -41.19
N ASP A 123 -9.05 -8.63 -40.76
CA ASP A 123 -7.93 -7.85 -41.32
C ASP A 123 -7.24 -8.52 -42.52
N GLY A 124 -7.74 -9.66 -42.99
CA GLY A 124 -7.19 -10.40 -44.12
C GLY A 124 -6.01 -11.32 -43.78
N THR A 125 -5.60 -11.41 -42.50
CA THR A 125 -4.49 -12.31 -42.11
C THR A 125 -4.96 -13.75 -41.84
N LEU A 126 -4.13 -14.70 -42.28
CA LEU A 126 -4.34 -16.14 -42.14
C LEU A 126 -3.75 -16.66 -40.84
N ARG A 127 -4.58 -17.22 -39.95
CA ARG A 127 -4.12 -17.81 -38.68
C ARG A 127 -4.41 -19.31 -38.62
N MET A 128 -3.35 -20.10 -38.43
CA MET A 128 -3.51 -21.53 -38.12
C MET A 128 -3.97 -21.73 -36.67
N THR A 129 -5.21 -22.17 -36.49
CA THR A 129 -5.82 -22.52 -35.20
C THR A 129 -6.06 -24.03 -35.12
N LYS A 130 -5.40 -24.70 -34.17
CA LYS A 130 -5.62 -26.14 -33.94
C LYS A 130 -6.95 -26.36 -33.21
N LYS A 131 -7.98 -26.83 -33.93
CA LYS A 131 -9.28 -27.19 -33.35
C LYS A 131 -9.23 -28.65 -32.84
N GLU A 132 -9.74 -28.87 -31.62
CA GLU A 132 -9.87 -30.24 -31.08
C GLU A 132 -11.04 -30.96 -31.77
N GLN A 133 -10.80 -32.18 -32.25
CA GLN A 133 -11.78 -32.95 -33.01
C GLN A 133 -13.03 -33.27 -32.15
N ARG A 134 -14.21 -33.40 -32.76
CA ARG A 134 -15.40 -33.91 -32.05
C ARG A 134 -15.21 -35.42 -31.84
N VAL A 135 -15.04 -35.83 -30.59
CA VAL A 135 -14.84 -37.24 -30.22
C VAL A 135 -16.19 -37.85 -29.86
N HIS A 136 -16.78 -38.59 -30.79
CA HIS A 136 -18.08 -39.26 -30.63
C HIS A 136 -17.93 -40.64 -29.98
N HIS A 137 -18.94 -41.09 -29.24
CA HIS A 137 -19.07 -42.47 -28.74
C HIS A 137 -20.54 -42.86 -28.70
N GLU A 138 -20.99 -43.84 -29.50
CA GLU A 138 -22.38 -44.32 -29.43
C GLU A 138 -22.54 -45.39 -28.32
N PRO A 139 -23.29 -45.11 -27.22
CA PRO A 139 -23.48 -46.09 -26.16
C PRO A 139 -24.48 -47.19 -26.57
N THR A 140 -23.94 -48.34 -26.97
CA THR A 140 -24.74 -49.54 -27.30
C THR A 140 -24.96 -50.45 -26.08
N GLY A 141 -26.22 -50.70 -25.73
CA GLY A 141 -26.65 -51.57 -24.64
C GLY A 141 -27.11 -50.82 -23.37
N GLU A 142 -28.07 -51.41 -22.66
CA GLU A 142 -28.80 -50.81 -21.51
C GLU A 142 -27.86 -50.17 -20.48
N HIS A 143 -26.85 -50.93 -20.01
CA HIS A 143 -25.90 -50.46 -19.02
C HIS A 143 -25.06 -49.26 -19.50
N LYS A 144 -24.65 -49.22 -20.77
CA LYS A 144 -23.88 -48.10 -21.33
C LYS A 144 -24.73 -46.84 -21.47
N ILE A 145 -26.00 -46.98 -21.86
CA ILE A 145 -26.94 -45.86 -21.95
C ILE A 145 -27.21 -45.28 -20.56
N ARG A 146 -27.55 -46.13 -19.57
CA ARG A 146 -27.75 -45.69 -18.18
C ARG A 146 -26.52 -44.97 -17.64
N THR A 147 -25.33 -45.51 -17.87
CA THR A 147 -24.07 -44.89 -17.43
C THR A 147 -23.81 -43.53 -18.11
N ALA A 148 -24.13 -43.38 -19.40
CA ALA A 148 -24.02 -42.09 -20.10
C ALA A 148 -24.99 -41.03 -19.54
N MET A 149 -26.21 -41.42 -19.21
CA MET A 149 -27.20 -40.54 -18.55
C MET A 149 -26.73 -40.10 -17.16
N LEU A 150 -26.18 -41.03 -16.36
CA LEU A 150 -25.63 -40.72 -15.03
C LEU A 150 -24.37 -39.84 -15.09
N ARG A 151 -23.52 -39.96 -16.12
CA ARG A 151 -22.41 -39.00 -16.37
C ARG A 151 -22.92 -37.58 -16.62
N ARG A 152 -23.99 -37.43 -17.41
CA ARG A 152 -24.64 -36.12 -17.65
C ARG A 152 -25.23 -35.56 -16.36
N ALA A 153 -25.86 -36.41 -15.53
CA ALA A 153 -26.32 -36.01 -14.20
C ALA A 153 -25.18 -35.52 -13.30
N LEU A 154 -24.05 -36.22 -13.29
CA LEU A 154 -22.86 -35.82 -12.53
C LEU A 154 -22.24 -34.52 -13.08
N ALA A 155 -22.22 -34.30 -14.39
CA ALA A 155 -21.74 -33.04 -14.98
C ALA A 155 -22.59 -31.83 -14.55
N TYR A 156 -23.92 -31.94 -14.51
CA TYR A 156 -24.79 -30.88 -13.98
C TYR A 156 -24.65 -30.65 -12.48
N HIS A 157 -24.39 -31.71 -11.69
CA HIS A 157 -24.06 -31.59 -10.26
C HIS A 157 -22.73 -30.86 -10.04
N LEU A 158 -21.70 -31.19 -10.82
CA LEU A 158 -20.41 -30.51 -10.79
C LEU A 158 -20.53 -29.04 -11.18
N VAL A 159 -21.36 -28.67 -12.17
CA VAL A 159 -21.60 -27.26 -12.51
C VAL A 159 -22.46 -26.54 -11.46
N GLY A 160 -23.29 -27.28 -10.73
CA GLY A 160 -24.13 -26.78 -9.64
C GLY A 160 -25.58 -26.50 -10.05
N ALA A 161 -25.97 -26.78 -11.30
CA ALA A 161 -27.29 -26.47 -11.86
C ALA A 161 -28.41 -27.36 -11.30
N ALA A 162 -28.15 -28.66 -11.16
CA ALA A 162 -29.07 -29.64 -10.60
C ALA A 162 -28.35 -30.53 -9.59
N SER A 163 -29.11 -31.19 -8.73
CA SER A 163 -28.56 -32.15 -7.76
C SER A 163 -28.53 -33.55 -8.36
N TYR A 164 -27.38 -34.23 -8.29
CA TYR A 164 -27.18 -35.58 -8.84
C TYR A 164 -28.28 -36.55 -8.40
N GLN A 165 -28.67 -36.52 -7.12
CA GLN A 165 -29.70 -37.37 -6.53
C GLN A 165 -31.10 -37.21 -7.17
N VAL A 166 -31.46 -36.02 -7.66
CA VAL A 166 -32.74 -35.77 -8.33
C VAL A 166 -32.72 -36.40 -9.72
N LEU A 167 -31.64 -36.16 -10.46
CA LEU A 167 -31.44 -36.72 -11.80
C LEU A 167 -31.29 -38.25 -11.78
N GLU A 168 -30.58 -38.80 -10.78
CA GLU A 168 -30.46 -40.26 -10.59
C GLU A 168 -31.79 -40.92 -10.25
N ARG A 169 -32.64 -40.27 -9.44
CA ARG A 169 -34.00 -40.75 -9.17
C ARG A 169 -34.85 -40.75 -10.45
N ALA A 170 -34.76 -39.70 -11.26
CA ALA A 170 -35.44 -39.62 -12.56
C ALA A 170 -35.00 -40.77 -13.49
N ILE A 171 -33.69 -40.93 -13.69
CA ILE A 171 -33.11 -42.01 -14.51
C ILE A 171 -33.49 -43.39 -13.95
N THR A 172 -33.47 -43.57 -12.63
CA THR A 172 -33.83 -44.86 -12.00
C THR A 172 -35.34 -45.15 -12.12
N LYS A 173 -36.22 -44.13 -12.03
CA LYS A 173 -37.66 -44.25 -12.32
C LYS A 173 -37.86 -44.70 -13.78
N LEU A 174 -37.19 -44.06 -14.74
CA LEU A 174 -37.25 -44.42 -16.17
C LEU A 174 -36.80 -45.87 -16.44
N PHE A 175 -35.65 -46.31 -15.90
CA PHE A 175 -35.18 -47.68 -16.10
C PHE A 175 -36.03 -48.74 -15.36
N SER A 176 -36.76 -48.36 -14.31
CA SER A 176 -37.67 -49.30 -13.63
C SER A 176 -38.78 -49.84 -14.55
N TYR A 177 -39.15 -49.10 -15.60
CA TYR A 177 -40.18 -49.53 -16.56
C TYR A 177 -39.71 -50.65 -17.51
N LEU A 178 -38.39 -50.89 -17.68
CA LEU A 178 -37.88 -52.07 -18.41
C LEU A 178 -38.14 -53.38 -17.66
N SER A 179 -38.16 -53.32 -16.33
CA SER A 179 -38.31 -54.49 -15.45
C SER A 179 -39.75 -54.77 -15.02
N ARG A 180 -40.74 -54.01 -15.53
CA ARG A 180 -42.15 -54.25 -15.25
C ARG A 180 -42.72 -55.30 -16.21
N GLU A 181 -43.51 -56.23 -15.67
CA GLU A 181 -44.27 -57.15 -16.52
C GLU A 181 -45.29 -56.37 -17.38
N PRO A 182 -45.39 -56.67 -18.69
CA PRO A 182 -46.33 -55.98 -19.55
C PRO A 182 -47.78 -56.37 -19.20
N VAL A 183 -48.66 -55.37 -19.12
CA VAL A 183 -50.10 -55.59 -18.95
C VAL A 183 -50.63 -56.45 -20.10
N ARG A 184 -51.53 -57.40 -19.82
CA ARG A 184 -52.10 -58.32 -20.83
C ARG A 184 -52.62 -57.54 -22.05
N GLY A 185 -52.02 -57.79 -23.21
CA GLY A 185 -52.34 -57.14 -24.48
C GLY A 185 -51.34 -56.07 -24.95
N PHE A 186 -50.41 -55.64 -24.09
CA PHE A 186 -49.39 -54.63 -24.40
C PHE A 186 -48.00 -55.25 -24.61
N ARG A 187 -47.13 -54.52 -25.32
CA ARG A 187 -45.71 -54.89 -25.48
C ARG A 187 -44.89 -54.34 -24.31
N ALA A 188 -43.80 -55.03 -23.96
CA ALA A 188 -42.82 -54.51 -23.00
C ALA A 188 -42.17 -53.21 -23.51
N VAL A 189 -41.81 -52.33 -22.58
CA VAL A 189 -41.16 -51.04 -22.88
C VAL A 189 -39.77 -51.30 -23.48
N SER A 190 -39.45 -50.60 -24.57
CA SER A 190 -38.14 -50.71 -25.24
C SER A 190 -37.16 -49.65 -24.74
N LEU A 191 -35.86 -49.95 -24.84
CA LEU A 191 -34.78 -49.04 -24.48
C LEU A 191 -34.81 -47.72 -25.30
N GLN A 192 -35.28 -47.76 -26.55
CA GLN A 192 -35.46 -46.56 -27.37
C GLN A 192 -36.57 -45.64 -26.84
N GLN A 193 -37.65 -46.20 -26.28
CA GLN A 193 -38.72 -45.40 -25.66
C GLN A 193 -38.24 -44.68 -24.40
N ILE A 194 -37.31 -45.27 -23.63
CA ILE A 194 -36.69 -44.60 -22.48
C ILE A 194 -35.78 -43.45 -22.91
N VAL A 195 -34.98 -43.63 -23.97
CA VAL A 195 -34.15 -42.53 -24.51
C VAL A 195 -35.03 -41.39 -25.03
N PHE A 196 -36.19 -41.70 -25.63
CA PHE A 196 -37.16 -40.70 -26.07
C PHE A 196 -37.82 -39.97 -24.89
N ALA A 197 -38.30 -40.71 -23.87
CA ALA A 197 -38.89 -40.13 -22.67
C ALA A 197 -37.91 -39.23 -21.89
N GLU A 198 -36.64 -39.64 -21.78
CA GLU A 198 -35.60 -38.81 -21.17
C GLU A 198 -35.34 -37.53 -21.97
N LYS A 199 -35.29 -37.62 -23.31
CA LYS A 199 -35.13 -36.45 -24.18
C LYS A 199 -36.31 -35.48 -24.05
N GLN A 200 -37.53 -36.00 -23.92
CA GLN A 200 -38.74 -35.20 -23.71
C GLN A 200 -38.72 -34.48 -22.35
N MET A 201 -38.38 -35.19 -21.27
CA MET A 201 -38.19 -34.61 -19.92
C MET A 201 -37.19 -33.43 -19.94
N TRP A 202 -36.07 -33.54 -20.66
CA TRP A 202 -35.10 -32.44 -20.78
C TRP A 202 -35.60 -31.26 -21.62
N ILE A 203 -36.47 -31.48 -22.61
CA ILE A 203 -37.10 -30.42 -23.40
C ILE A 203 -38.10 -29.63 -22.54
N GLU A 204 -38.96 -30.33 -21.80
CA GLU A 204 -39.91 -29.69 -20.87
C GLU A 204 -39.20 -28.93 -19.75
N ALA A 205 -38.16 -29.53 -19.16
CA ALA A 205 -37.36 -28.85 -18.15
C ALA A 205 -36.58 -27.63 -18.71
N SER A 206 -36.13 -27.68 -19.96
CA SER A 206 -35.52 -26.53 -20.65
C SER A 206 -36.53 -25.38 -20.80
N LEU A 207 -37.72 -25.66 -21.36
CA LEU A 207 -38.78 -24.67 -21.56
C LEU A 207 -39.22 -24.01 -20.23
N ALA A 208 -39.26 -24.78 -19.14
CA ALA A 208 -39.62 -24.28 -17.81
C ALA A 208 -38.53 -23.42 -17.13
N THR A 209 -37.25 -23.52 -17.55
CA THR A 209 -36.10 -22.92 -16.86
C THR A 209 -35.36 -21.83 -17.64
N VAL A 210 -35.81 -21.47 -18.85
CA VAL A 210 -35.25 -20.36 -19.65
C VAL A 210 -35.14 -19.08 -18.80
N GLY A 211 -33.93 -18.54 -18.69
CA GLY A 211 -33.65 -17.33 -17.89
C GLY A 211 -33.64 -17.52 -16.37
N LYS A 212 -33.76 -18.75 -15.87
CA LYS A 212 -33.84 -19.08 -14.42
C LYS A 212 -32.87 -20.17 -13.95
N VAL A 213 -32.04 -20.72 -14.85
CA VAL A 213 -31.15 -21.88 -14.58
C VAL A 213 -30.21 -21.68 -13.38
N LEU A 214 -29.78 -20.44 -13.12
CA LEU A 214 -28.84 -20.09 -12.03
C LEU A 214 -29.49 -19.25 -10.90
N ASP A 215 -30.82 -19.23 -10.78
CA ASP A 215 -31.46 -18.51 -9.66
C ASP A 215 -31.04 -19.13 -8.32
N THR A 216 -30.71 -18.27 -7.36
CA THR A 216 -30.23 -18.65 -6.01
C THR A 216 -31.35 -19.03 -5.05
N ALA A 217 -32.62 -18.95 -5.47
CA ALA A 217 -33.73 -19.50 -4.72
C ALA A 217 -33.54 -21.02 -4.48
N ALA A 218 -33.82 -21.46 -3.24
CA ALA A 218 -33.94 -22.87 -2.92
C ALA A 218 -35.43 -23.24 -2.84
N PRO A 219 -35.91 -24.28 -3.55
CA PRO A 219 -35.15 -25.28 -4.33
C PRO A 219 -34.62 -24.75 -5.68
N LYS A 220 -33.54 -25.36 -6.18
CA LYS A 220 -32.96 -25.01 -7.49
C LYS A 220 -34.01 -25.18 -8.61
N PRO A 221 -34.23 -24.18 -9.49
CA PRO A 221 -35.29 -24.25 -10.50
C PRO A 221 -35.21 -25.46 -11.44
N LEU A 222 -34.01 -25.93 -11.78
CA LEU A 222 -33.83 -27.13 -12.60
C LEU A 222 -34.20 -28.43 -11.88
N ASN A 223 -34.04 -28.51 -10.54
CA ASN A 223 -34.51 -29.66 -9.77
C ASN A 223 -36.04 -29.71 -9.74
N GLU A 224 -36.70 -28.56 -9.59
CA GLU A 224 -38.16 -28.46 -9.63
C GLU A 224 -38.69 -28.80 -11.02
N ALA A 225 -38.12 -28.21 -12.07
CA ALA A 225 -38.52 -28.43 -13.45
C ALA A 225 -38.34 -29.90 -13.89
N ILE A 226 -37.23 -30.56 -13.52
CA ILE A 226 -37.06 -32.00 -13.79
C ILE A 226 -38.05 -32.84 -12.96
N THR A 227 -38.34 -32.47 -11.71
CA THR A 227 -39.31 -33.21 -10.89
C THR A 227 -40.72 -33.09 -11.46
N ALA A 228 -41.12 -31.89 -11.88
CA ALA A 228 -42.40 -31.62 -12.53
C ALA A 228 -42.50 -32.30 -13.90
N ALA A 229 -41.45 -32.23 -14.74
CA ALA A 229 -41.39 -32.96 -16.01
C ALA A 229 -41.40 -34.48 -15.81
N MET A 230 -40.86 -35.00 -14.71
CA MET A 230 -40.95 -36.42 -14.35
C MET A 230 -42.34 -36.86 -13.86
N ASP A 231 -43.29 -35.93 -13.74
CA ASP A 231 -44.70 -36.17 -13.39
C ASP A 231 -45.66 -35.56 -14.45
N SER A 232 -45.17 -35.08 -15.59
CA SER A 232 -46.00 -34.58 -16.71
C SER A 232 -46.71 -35.73 -17.44
N PRO A 233 -47.90 -35.52 -18.03
CA PRO A 233 -48.61 -36.57 -18.75
C PRO A 233 -47.87 -37.03 -20.02
N GLU A 234 -47.00 -36.19 -20.59
CA GLU A 234 -46.09 -36.55 -21.69
C GLU A 234 -45.00 -37.55 -21.28
N VAL A 235 -44.58 -37.55 -20.00
CA VAL A 235 -43.50 -38.40 -19.46
C VAL A 235 -44.04 -39.55 -18.58
N THR A 236 -45.23 -39.41 -17.99
CA THR A 236 -45.62 -40.15 -16.77
C THR A 236 -46.98 -40.85 -16.85
N GLN A 237 -47.14 -41.74 -17.83
CA GLN A 237 -48.10 -42.85 -17.66
C GLN A 237 -47.63 -43.80 -16.53
N GLY A 238 -48.08 -43.53 -15.30
CA GLY A 238 -47.88 -44.40 -14.13
C GLY A 238 -47.79 -43.63 -12.81
N GLU A 239 -48.92 -43.57 -12.09
CA GLU A 239 -49.21 -42.64 -10.98
C GLU A 239 -48.46 -42.87 -9.64
N GLY A 240 -48.22 -41.77 -8.90
CA GLY A 240 -48.60 -41.62 -7.48
C GLY A 240 -47.64 -42.01 -6.33
N LEU A 241 -47.18 -41.02 -5.54
CA LEU A 241 -47.19 -40.97 -4.04
C LEU A 241 -46.37 -39.77 -3.47
N SER A 242 -46.59 -39.41 -2.18
CA SER A 242 -46.23 -38.10 -1.57
C SER A 242 -45.51 -38.20 -0.19
N VAL A 243 -44.94 -37.07 0.32
CA VAL A 243 -44.93 -36.57 1.75
C VAL A 243 -43.73 -35.61 2.08
N ARG A 244 -43.84 -34.84 3.19
CA ARG A 244 -43.21 -33.53 3.55
C ARG A 244 -41.89 -33.56 4.39
N ILE A 245 -41.34 -32.36 4.66
CA ILE A 245 -40.05 -32.02 5.33
C ILE A 245 -40.27 -31.33 6.72
N GLN A 246 -39.25 -31.32 7.61
CA GLN A 246 -39.14 -30.49 8.85
C GLN A 246 -37.76 -29.78 8.96
N CYS A 247 -37.66 -28.72 9.77
CA CYS A 247 -36.47 -27.83 9.94
C CYS A 247 -36.06 -27.62 11.43
N TYR A 248 -34.85 -27.09 11.69
CA TYR A 248 -34.31 -26.72 13.03
C TYR A 248 -33.37 -25.47 12.98
N GLU A 249 -33.17 -24.78 14.11
CA GLU A 249 -32.36 -23.53 14.31
C GLU A 249 -31.15 -23.71 15.28
N PHE A 250 -30.24 -22.72 15.37
CA PHE A 250 -29.05 -22.74 16.26
C PHE A 250 -28.52 -21.33 16.72
N HIS A 251 -27.71 -21.29 17.80
CA HIS A 251 -27.12 -20.08 18.42
C HIS A 251 -25.57 -20.10 18.58
N LEU A 252 -24.95 -18.94 18.82
CA LEU A 252 -23.48 -18.72 18.91
C LEU A 252 -22.95 -18.46 20.35
N PRO A 253 -21.63 -18.63 20.63
CA PRO A 253 -21.09 -18.76 22.00
C PRO A 253 -20.40 -17.52 22.63
N PHE A 254 -20.52 -16.31 22.06
CA PHE A 254 -19.97 -15.09 22.69
C PHE A 254 -20.83 -13.84 22.41
N ASP A 255 -20.75 -12.83 23.28
CA ASP A 255 -21.50 -11.59 23.16
C ASP A 255 -20.72 -10.54 22.33
N TRP A 256 -21.15 -10.35 21.08
CA TRP A 256 -20.55 -9.42 20.12
C TRP A 256 -20.56 -7.95 20.57
N ARG A 257 -21.39 -7.61 21.57
CA ARG A 257 -21.48 -6.27 22.17
C ARG A 257 -20.21 -5.82 22.90
N GLN A 258 -19.22 -6.69 23.05
CA GLN A 258 -17.92 -6.40 23.68
C GLN A 258 -16.86 -5.87 22.70
N MET A 259 -17.12 -5.83 21.39
CA MET A 259 -16.22 -5.20 20.42
C MET A 259 -16.26 -3.67 20.55
N LYS A 260 -15.11 -3.00 20.36
CA LYS A 260 -15.07 -1.53 20.31
C LYS A 260 -15.90 -1.02 19.12
N PRO A 261 -16.77 -0.01 19.29
CA PRO A 261 -17.46 0.63 18.17
C PRO A 261 -16.47 1.33 17.24
N VAL A 262 -16.77 1.35 15.94
CA VAL A 262 -15.88 1.92 14.92
C VAL A 262 -15.84 3.45 15.04
N ASP A 263 -14.64 4.00 15.24
CA ASP A 263 -14.41 5.44 15.28
C ASP A 263 -14.11 5.97 13.87
N TRP A 264 -15.17 6.42 13.19
CA TRP A 264 -15.14 7.04 11.86
C TRP A 264 -14.60 8.49 11.84
N SER A 265 -14.21 9.05 13.00
CA SER A 265 -13.53 10.35 13.05
C SER A 265 -12.05 10.24 12.66
N GLN A 266 -11.44 9.05 12.80
CA GLN A 266 -10.05 8.78 12.47
C GLN A 266 -9.80 8.80 10.94
N PRO A 267 -8.58 9.17 10.49
CA PRO A 267 -8.20 9.07 9.08
C PRO A 267 -8.19 7.62 8.59
N VAL A 268 -8.36 7.42 7.28
CA VAL A 268 -8.46 6.09 6.63
C VAL A 268 -7.26 5.19 6.94
N ASP A 269 -6.08 5.78 7.15
CA ASP A 269 -4.86 5.04 7.53
C ASP A 269 -4.81 4.59 9.00
N GLN A 270 -5.88 4.77 9.76
CA GLN A 270 -6.13 4.20 11.09
C GLN A 270 -7.33 3.24 11.12
N LEU A 271 -8.07 3.13 10.02
CA LEU A 271 -9.18 2.19 9.87
C LEU A 271 -8.65 0.82 9.47
N PHE A 272 -9.02 -0.21 10.23
CA PHE A 272 -8.59 -1.59 9.98
C PHE A 272 -9.57 -2.36 9.10
N ALA A 273 -9.02 -3.01 8.09
CA ALA A 273 -9.64 -4.04 7.27
C ALA A 273 -9.00 -5.40 7.62
N VAL A 274 -9.80 -6.43 7.89
CA VAL A 274 -9.31 -7.81 8.05
C VAL A 274 -9.76 -8.62 6.85
N GLU A 275 -8.85 -9.35 6.21
CA GLU A 275 -9.16 -10.27 5.09
C GLU A 275 -8.77 -11.70 5.49
N LEU A 276 -9.69 -12.44 6.12
CA LEU A 276 -9.52 -13.86 6.41
C LEU A 276 -9.69 -14.68 5.13
N PHE A 277 -8.79 -15.66 4.96
CA PHE A 277 -8.61 -16.47 3.77
C PHE A 277 -8.11 -15.68 2.54
N ALA A 278 -7.21 -14.72 2.75
CA ALA A 278 -6.79 -13.77 1.73
C ALA A 278 -6.16 -14.38 0.45
N GLY A 279 -5.63 -15.61 0.47
CA GLY A 279 -5.09 -16.26 -0.73
C GLY A 279 -3.96 -15.45 -1.38
N THR A 280 -4.22 -14.83 -2.55
CA THR A 280 -3.24 -13.94 -3.21
C THR A 280 -3.26 -12.49 -2.70
N ALA A 281 -4.08 -12.19 -1.68
CA ALA A 281 -4.25 -10.87 -1.05
C ALA A 281 -4.62 -9.77 -2.06
N GLY A 282 -5.49 -10.10 -3.01
CA GLY A 282 -5.89 -9.19 -4.08
C GLY A 282 -6.74 -8.01 -3.59
N LEU A 283 -7.65 -8.27 -2.65
CA LEU A 283 -8.50 -7.25 -2.03
C LEU A 283 -7.65 -6.35 -1.11
N SER A 284 -6.81 -6.94 -0.26
CA SER A 284 -5.81 -6.21 0.53
C SER A 284 -4.90 -5.32 -0.32
N ALA A 285 -4.49 -5.76 -1.51
CA ALA A 285 -3.67 -4.95 -2.42
C ALA A 285 -4.40 -3.73 -2.98
N GLU A 286 -5.73 -3.73 -3.03
CA GLU A 286 -6.54 -2.56 -3.42
C GLU A 286 -6.81 -1.66 -2.21
N MET A 287 -7.19 -2.26 -1.08
CA MET A 287 -7.45 -1.52 0.17
C MET A 287 -6.21 -0.77 0.69
N GLN A 288 -5.01 -1.38 0.63
CA GLN A 288 -3.76 -0.68 0.92
C GLN A 288 -3.46 0.47 -0.06
N ARG A 289 -3.86 0.34 -1.34
CA ARG A 289 -3.74 1.42 -2.33
C ARG A 289 -4.70 2.59 -2.05
N GLN A 290 -5.82 2.32 -1.36
CA GLN A 290 -6.73 3.33 -0.81
C GLN A 290 -6.37 3.73 0.64
N HIS A 291 -5.15 3.47 1.08
CA HIS A 291 -4.58 3.80 2.40
C HIS A 291 -5.18 3.08 3.62
N PHE A 292 -6.10 2.13 3.47
CA PHE A 292 -6.57 1.32 4.60
C PHE A 292 -5.43 0.48 5.19
N GLN A 293 -5.50 0.24 6.49
CA GLN A 293 -4.68 -0.80 7.12
C GLN A 293 -5.34 -2.14 6.89
N VAL A 294 -4.61 -3.10 6.31
CA VAL A 294 -5.19 -4.40 5.98
C VAL A 294 -4.41 -5.55 6.59
N LEU A 295 -5.13 -6.47 7.20
CA LEU A 295 -4.64 -7.70 7.82
C LEU A 295 -5.11 -8.93 7.02
N PRO A 296 -4.43 -9.27 5.90
CA PRO A 296 -4.72 -10.47 5.13
C PRO A 296 -4.24 -11.73 5.85
N ILE A 297 -5.16 -12.52 6.40
CA ILE A 297 -4.87 -13.74 7.14
C ILE A 297 -5.09 -14.96 6.24
N ASP A 298 -4.15 -15.90 6.23
CA ASP A 298 -4.32 -17.24 5.67
C ASP A 298 -3.59 -18.27 6.55
N HIS A 299 -3.88 -19.56 6.37
CA HIS A 299 -3.20 -20.66 7.05
C HIS A 299 -1.93 -21.14 6.31
N SER A 300 -1.74 -20.76 5.05
CA SER A 300 -0.64 -21.23 4.19
C SER A 300 -0.12 -20.14 3.25
N ARG A 301 1.14 -20.23 2.81
CA ARG A 301 1.72 -19.28 1.84
C ARG A 301 1.20 -19.58 0.44
N SER A 302 0.48 -18.63 -0.17
CA SER A 302 0.13 -18.69 -1.59
C SER A 302 1.33 -18.40 -2.50
N ARG A 303 1.25 -18.80 -3.77
CA ARG A 303 2.25 -18.44 -4.79
C ARG A 303 1.97 -17.04 -5.33
N GLY A 304 2.87 -16.09 -5.09
CA GLY A 304 2.80 -14.72 -5.60
C GLY A 304 1.71 -13.84 -4.97
N PRO A 305 1.63 -13.71 -3.63
CA PRO A 305 0.69 -12.80 -2.99
C PRO A 305 1.04 -11.33 -3.31
N LYS A 306 0.02 -10.54 -3.66
CA LYS A 306 0.16 -9.10 -3.99
C LYS A 306 0.44 -8.24 -2.76
N VAL A 307 -0.02 -8.69 -1.60
CA VAL A 307 0.27 -8.13 -0.27
C VAL A 307 0.65 -9.28 0.66
N LYS A 308 1.60 -9.01 1.56
CA LYS A 308 2.13 -9.98 2.51
C LYS A 308 1.05 -10.53 3.45
N LEU A 309 0.90 -11.85 3.46
CA LEU A 309 -0.04 -12.59 4.33
C LEU A 309 0.43 -12.69 5.79
N VAL A 310 -0.55 -12.79 6.69
CA VAL A 310 -0.46 -13.19 8.09
C VAL A 310 -0.77 -14.67 8.18
N LEU A 311 0.18 -15.46 8.68
CA LEU A 311 -0.01 -16.90 8.85
C LEU A 311 -0.63 -17.19 10.22
N LEU A 312 -1.96 -17.32 10.27
CA LEU A 312 -2.70 -17.77 11.46
C LEU A 312 -3.60 -18.95 11.09
N ASP A 313 -3.32 -20.08 11.74
CA ASP A 313 -4.18 -21.25 11.70
C ASP A 313 -5.29 -21.09 12.75
N VAL A 314 -6.41 -20.51 12.32
CA VAL A 314 -7.61 -20.27 13.15
C VAL A 314 -8.24 -21.54 13.72
N THR A 315 -7.75 -22.74 13.37
CA THR A 315 -8.17 -24.00 14.01
C THR A 315 -7.45 -24.26 15.34
N LYS A 316 -6.34 -23.56 15.62
CA LYS A 316 -5.56 -23.70 16.86
C LYS A 316 -6.05 -22.70 17.93
N PRO A 317 -6.46 -23.14 19.13
CA PRO A 317 -7.02 -22.27 20.16
C PRO A 317 -6.15 -21.06 20.52
N GLN A 318 -4.82 -21.22 20.61
CA GLN A 318 -3.89 -20.14 20.93
C GLN A 318 -3.80 -19.09 19.80
N GLN A 319 -3.85 -19.51 18.54
CA GLN A 319 -3.79 -18.60 17.39
C GLN A 319 -5.14 -17.92 17.14
N PHE A 320 -6.24 -18.60 17.47
CA PHE A 320 -7.57 -18.01 17.50
C PHE A 320 -7.71 -16.95 18.61
N GLN A 321 -7.11 -17.15 19.78
CA GLN A 321 -7.04 -16.10 20.81
C GLN A 321 -6.30 -14.84 20.35
N ILE A 322 -5.21 -14.98 19.58
CA ILE A 322 -4.50 -13.84 18.98
C ILE A 322 -5.43 -13.06 18.04
N LEU A 323 -6.23 -13.75 17.21
CA LEU A 323 -7.24 -13.14 16.34
C LEU A 323 -8.37 -12.46 17.13
N LEU A 324 -8.85 -13.06 18.22
CA LEU A 324 -9.86 -12.44 19.08
C LEU A 324 -9.33 -11.17 19.75
N GLN A 325 -8.12 -11.20 20.32
CA GLN A 325 -7.49 -10.04 20.93
C GLN A 325 -7.31 -8.89 19.91
N LEU A 326 -6.94 -9.22 18.67
CA LEU A 326 -6.91 -8.32 17.52
C LEU A 326 -8.26 -7.64 17.27
N LEU A 327 -9.33 -8.43 17.12
CA LEU A 327 -10.67 -7.95 16.79
C LEU A 327 -11.32 -7.13 17.93
N MET A 328 -10.94 -7.39 19.19
CA MET A 328 -11.42 -6.64 20.35
C MET A 328 -10.65 -5.33 20.59
N THR A 329 -9.44 -5.17 20.04
CA THR A 329 -8.57 -4.00 20.34
C THR A 329 -8.49 -2.97 19.22
N ALA A 330 -8.53 -3.38 17.95
CA ALA A 330 -8.35 -2.51 16.79
C ALA A 330 -9.65 -1.85 16.30
N ASN A 331 -9.52 -0.70 15.62
CA ASN A 331 -10.64 0.03 15.00
C ASN A 331 -11.06 -0.63 13.67
N ILE A 332 -11.72 -1.80 13.75
CA ILE A 332 -12.11 -2.61 12.59
C ILE A 332 -13.26 -1.95 11.81
N ALA A 333 -12.92 -1.17 10.79
CA ALA A 333 -13.89 -0.56 9.88
C ALA A 333 -14.40 -1.53 8.79
N TYR A 334 -13.66 -2.61 8.53
CA TYR A 334 -14.03 -3.61 7.53
C TYR A 334 -13.56 -5.01 7.92
N PHE A 335 -14.40 -6.02 7.69
CA PHE A 335 -14.05 -7.41 7.95
C PHE A 335 -14.57 -8.26 6.79
N HIS A 336 -13.66 -8.99 6.15
CA HIS A 336 -13.90 -9.86 5.01
C HIS A 336 -13.39 -11.25 5.38
N ALA A 337 -14.24 -12.26 5.24
CA ALA A 337 -13.88 -13.64 5.50
C ALA A 337 -14.42 -14.51 4.36
N ALA A 338 -13.84 -14.36 3.17
CA ALA A 338 -14.23 -15.11 1.99
C ALA A 338 -13.04 -15.94 1.47
N PRO A 339 -13.14 -17.28 1.40
CA PRO A 339 -12.10 -18.10 0.81
C PRO A 339 -11.91 -17.78 -0.68
N PRO A 340 -10.68 -17.90 -1.22
CA PRO A 340 -10.42 -17.57 -2.62
C PRO A 340 -11.17 -18.55 -3.52
N CYS A 341 -12.21 -18.05 -4.18
CA CYS A 341 -13.00 -18.73 -5.23
C CYS A 341 -13.26 -20.24 -5.00
N GLY A 342 -14.17 -20.57 -4.07
CA GLY A 342 -14.85 -21.87 -4.01
C GLY A 342 -14.58 -22.69 -2.75
N PHE A 343 -15.66 -22.98 -2.02
CA PHE A 343 -15.81 -24.06 -1.02
C PHE A 343 -14.62 -24.35 -0.08
N ALA A 344 -14.58 -23.61 1.03
CA ALA A 344 -14.35 -24.27 2.32
C ALA A 344 -15.66 -25.00 2.70
N GLY A 345 -15.63 -26.33 2.80
CA GLY A 345 -16.84 -27.16 2.94
C GLY A 345 -17.67 -26.87 4.21
N GLU A 346 -18.92 -27.34 4.21
CA GLU A 346 -19.95 -27.00 5.21
C GLU A 346 -19.52 -27.26 6.68
N LYS A 347 -18.64 -28.24 6.94
CA LYS A 347 -18.09 -28.49 8.29
C LYS A 347 -17.14 -27.39 8.80
N ARG A 348 -16.65 -26.48 7.94
CA ARG A 348 -15.95 -25.23 8.31
C ARG A 348 -16.86 -24.00 8.20
N ALA A 349 -17.78 -23.96 7.23
CA ALA A 349 -18.69 -22.82 7.06
C ALA A 349 -19.77 -22.72 8.17
N ALA A 350 -20.27 -23.86 8.67
CA ALA A 350 -21.32 -23.91 9.71
C ALA A 350 -20.91 -23.36 11.09
N ARG A 351 -19.66 -22.93 11.27
CA ARG A 351 -19.18 -22.21 12.47
C ARG A 351 -18.96 -20.70 12.27
N ALA A 352 -19.17 -20.18 11.06
CA ALA A 352 -18.66 -18.87 10.67
C ALA A 352 -19.66 -17.94 9.95
N TRP A 353 -20.87 -18.38 9.57
CA TRP A 353 -21.78 -17.60 8.71
C TRP A 353 -23.19 -17.43 9.30
N ALA A 354 -23.31 -16.46 10.19
CA ALA A 354 -24.50 -15.63 10.36
C ALA A 354 -24.03 -14.24 10.84
N ILE A 355 -24.73 -13.16 10.42
CA ILE A 355 -24.42 -11.74 10.68
C ILE A 355 -23.26 -11.19 9.81
N VAL A 356 -23.59 -10.41 8.77
CA VAL A 356 -23.61 -8.92 8.75
C VAL A 356 -24.29 -8.51 7.43
N SER A 357 -25.54 -8.06 7.51
CA SER A 357 -26.13 -7.20 6.48
C SER A 357 -26.16 -5.78 7.04
N MET A 358 -25.20 -4.94 6.65
CA MET A 358 -25.22 -3.50 6.93
C MET A 358 -24.86 -2.71 5.67
N PRO A 359 -25.39 -1.48 5.51
CA PRO A 359 -25.42 -0.82 4.22
C PRO A 359 -24.06 -0.26 3.81
N PRO A 360 -23.71 -0.26 2.51
CA PRO A 360 -22.55 0.48 2.03
C PRO A 360 -22.77 1.99 2.22
N LEU A 361 -21.77 2.66 2.80
CA LEU A 361 -21.73 4.11 2.99
C LEU A 361 -21.52 4.83 1.64
N VAL A 362 -22.23 5.95 1.44
CA VAL A 362 -22.39 6.66 0.15
C VAL A 362 -22.05 8.14 0.31
N SER A 363 -21.41 8.80 -0.69
CA SER A 363 -21.70 10.19 -1.16
C SER A 363 -20.60 10.83 -2.07
N GLU A 364 -21.01 11.41 -3.22
CA GLU A 364 -21.04 12.87 -3.61
C GLU A 364 -19.98 13.75 -4.33
N PHE A 365 -18.84 13.30 -4.88
CA PHE A 365 -18.04 14.21 -5.77
C PHE A 365 -17.56 13.61 -7.10
N ALA A 366 -18.30 13.96 -8.15
CA ALA A 366 -18.01 13.92 -9.58
C ALA A 366 -19.23 14.52 -10.31
N MET A 367 -19.31 15.85 -10.36
CA MET A 367 -20.24 16.62 -11.21
C MET A 367 -19.48 17.90 -11.59
N ILE A 368 -18.68 17.81 -12.65
CA ILE A 368 -18.31 18.95 -13.48
C ILE A 368 -18.76 18.59 -14.89
N ALA A 369 -20.08 18.64 -15.05
CA ALA A 369 -20.75 18.94 -16.29
C ALA A 369 -21.57 20.19 -15.99
N ASP A 370 -21.43 21.21 -16.83
CA ASP A 370 -22.24 22.43 -16.85
C ASP A 370 -22.24 23.27 -15.55
N VAL A 371 -21.05 23.48 -14.98
CA VAL A 371 -20.79 24.56 -14.02
C VAL A 371 -19.65 25.42 -14.56
N GLU A 372 -19.86 26.74 -14.62
CA GLU A 372 -18.86 27.73 -15.05
C GLU A 372 -17.53 27.53 -14.31
N LEU A 373 -16.43 27.53 -15.07
CA LEU A 373 -15.09 27.18 -14.59
C LEU A 373 -14.69 27.96 -13.32
N ASP A 374 -15.13 29.22 -13.25
CA ASP A 374 -14.92 30.17 -12.15
C ASP A 374 -15.24 29.60 -10.77
N SER A 375 -16.42 28.99 -10.58
CA SER A 375 -16.88 28.61 -9.23
C SER A 375 -16.13 27.40 -8.67
N ALA A 376 -15.77 26.44 -9.53
CA ALA A 376 -14.96 25.28 -9.15
C ALA A 376 -13.48 25.66 -8.98
N ALA A 377 -12.96 26.57 -9.80
CA ALA A 377 -11.58 27.07 -9.70
C ALA A 377 -11.34 27.89 -8.42
N GLN A 378 -12.32 28.68 -7.95
CA GLN A 378 -12.24 29.43 -6.69
C GLN A 378 -12.14 28.53 -5.44
N GLY A 379 -12.64 27.29 -5.51
CA GLY A 379 -12.55 26.31 -4.42
C GLY A 379 -11.31 25.42 -4.43
N ALA A 380 -10.53 25.42 -5.52
CA ALA A 380 -9.43 24.48 -5.74
C ALA A 380 -8.28 24.69 -4.74
N ARG A 381 -7.87 23.63 -4.03
CA ARG A 381 -6.73 23.65 -3.10
C ARG A 381 -5.70 22.60 -3.50
N HIS A 382 -4.42 22.97 -3.42
CA HIS A 382 -3.34 22.03 -3.68
C HIS A 382 -3.26 20.98 -2.54
N PRO A 383 -3.07 19.67 -2.82
CA PRO A 383 -3.11 18.64 -1.77
C PRO A 383 -2.13 18.84 -0.61
N VAL A 384 -0.98 19.48 -0.85
CA VAL A 384 0.00 19.83 0.22
C VAL A 384 -0.63 20.68 1.33
N ASP A 385 -1.67 21.47 1.03
CA ASP A 385 -2.37 22.34 1.99
C ASP A 385 -3.51 21.66 2.73
N VAL A 386 -3.98 20.54 2.19
CA VAL A 386 -5.07 19.74 2.75
C VAL A 386 -4.52 18.65 3.68
N VAL A 387 -3.29 18.18 3.44
CA VAL A 387 -2.64 17.15 4.26
C VAL A 387 -2.16 17.71 5.61
N ARG A 388 -2.75 17.21 6.70
CA ARG A 388 -2.37 17.56 8.08
C ARG A 388 -1.10 16.80 8.52
N LEU A 389 0.06 17.39 8.23
CA LEU A 389 1.37 16.87 8.64
C LEU A 389 1.68 17.12 10.12
N VAL A 390 1.38 18.32 10.63
CA VAL A 390 1.71 18.74 12.01
C VAL A 390 0.69 18.20 13.02
N PRO A 391 1.11 17.52 14.11
CA PRO A 391 0.23 17.07 15.18
C PRO A 391 -0.52 18.21 15.88
N ASP A 392 -1.73 17.92 16.36
CA ASP A 392 -2.57 18.85 17.11
C ASP A 392 -1.90 19.39 18.37
N GLN A 393 -1.15 18.57 19.11
CA GLN A 393 -0.45 19.01 20.31
C GLN A 393 0.64 20.05 20.01
N LEU A 394 1.42 19.84 18.94
CA LEU A 394 2.41 20.81 18.46
C LEU A 394 1.74 22.07 17.90
N THR A 395 0.61 21.91 17.21
CA THR A 395 -0.22 23.03 16.75
C THR A 395 -0.67 23.89 17.94
N ASN A 396 -1.11 23.27 19.04
CA ASN A 396 -1.47 23.98 20.27
C ASN A 396 -0.27 24.68 20.91
N SER A 397 0.90 24.03 21.02
CA SER A 397 2.14 24.67 21.53
C SER A 397 2.52 25.93 20.73
N VAL A 398 2.35 25.89 19.40
CA VAL A 398 2.60 27.05 18.53
C VAL A 398 1.61 28.17 18.81
N LEU A 399 0.31 27.87 18.79
CA LEU A 399 -0.75 28.86 19.02
C LEU A 399 -0.66 29.50 20.41
N GLN A 400 -0.31 28.74 21.45
CA GLN A 400 -0.13 29.25 22.81
C GLN A 400 1.06 30.21 22.90
N VAL A 401 2.21 29.87 22.30
CA VAL A 401 3.39 30.76 22.29
C VAL A 401 3.07 32.04 21.52
N LEU A 402 2.45 31.96 20.33
CA LEU A 402 2.04 33.14 19.55
C LEU A 402 1.06 34.05 20.33
N ARG A 403 0.09 33.46 21.05
CA ARG A 403 -0.88 34.21 21.87
C ARG A 403 -0.29 34.83 23.13
N MET A 404 0.66 34.15 23.78
CA MET A 404 1.25 34.59 25.05
C MET A 404 2.45 35.53 24.86
N GLY A 405 3.07 35.52 23.68
CA GLY A 405 4.24 36.35 23.38
C GLY A 405 5.54 35.81 24.00
N PRO A 406 6.72 36.35 23.62
CA PRO A 406 8.00 35.87 24.11
C PRO A 406 8.14 35.96 25.63
N LYS A 407 7.70 37.08 26.24
CA LYS A 407 7.96 37.36 27.66
C LYS A 407 7.22 36.39 28.58
N LEU A 408 5.92 36.22 28.36
CA LEU A 408 5.11 35.29 29.17
C LEU A 408 5.43 33.83 28.86
N THR A 409 5.78 33.50 27.60
CA THR A 409 6.27 32.15 27.23
C THR A 409 7.52 31.78 28.02
N ASN A 410 8.53 32.66 28.04
CA ASN A 410 9.78 32.43 28.76
C ASN A 410 9.56 32.32 30.28
N LEU A 411 8.66 33.14 30.85
CA LEU A 411 8.26 33.04 32.26
C LEU A 411 7.55 31.70 32.56
N LYS A 412 6.55 31.31 31.75
CA LYS A 412 5.82 30.04 31.88
C LYS A 412 6.77 28.84 31.83
N ARG A 413 7.68 28.81 30.86
CA ARG A 413 8.70 27.75 30.70
C ARG A 413 9.53 27.59 31.99
N ARG A 414 10.04 28.69 32.56
CA ARG A 414 10.80 28.67 33.81
C ARG A 414 9.97 28.19 35.01
N LEU A 415 8.74 28.69 35.16
CA LEU A 415 7.82 28.29 36.24
C LEU A 415 7.44 26.80 36.16
N SER A 416 7.20 26.29 34.95
CA SER A 416 6.94 24.87 34.72
C SER A 416 8.15 24.00 35.08
N LEU A 417 9.37 24.40 34.70
CA LEU A 417 10.58 23.68 35.13
C LEU A 417 10.77 23.74 36.66
N ALA A 418 10.50 24.88 37.31
CA ALA A 418 10.55 25.00 38.77
C ALA A 418 9.53 24.09 39.48
N LYS A 419 8.32 23.94 38.92
CA LYS A 419 7.32 22.96 39.40
C LYS A 419 7.85 21.54 39.30
N ILE A 420 8.47 21.17 38.17
CA ILE A 420 9.06 19.84 37.95
C ILE A 420 10.19 19.57 38.95
N LYS A 421 11.09 20.53 39.17
CA LYS A 421 12.15 20.46 40.20
C LYS A 421 11.59 20.21 41.60
N ARG A 422 10.51 20.91 41.97
CA ARG A 422 9.82 20.71 43.25
C ARG A 422 9.19 19.32 43.35
N LEU A 423 8.56 18.83 42.28
CA LEU A 423 7.98 17.49 42.23
C LEU A 423 9.05 16.39 42.39
N ARG A 424 10.23 16.54 41.78
CA ARG A 424 11.34 15.59 41.97
C ARG A 424 11.74 15.50 43.45
N ILE A 425 11.93 16.64 44.11
CA ILE A 425 12.31 16.68 45.53
C ILE A 425 11.25 16.01 46.41
N GLN A 426 9.96 16.23 46.11
CA GLN A 426 8.85 15.60 46.84
C GLN A 426 8.81 14.07 46.68
N LEU A 427 9.14 13.56 45.49
CA LEU A 427 9.10 12.12 45.17
C LEU A 427 10.40 11.37 45.50
N ALA A 428 11.51 12.07 45.79
CA ALA A 428 12.84 11.46 45.94
C ALA A 428 12.90 10.29 46.94
N ALA A 429 12.18 10.37 48.07
CA ALA A 429 12.14 9.29 49.07
C ALA A 429 11.34 8.06 48.60
N GLU A 430 10.34 8.26 47.74
CA GLU A 430 9.57 7.18 47.12
C GLU A 430 10.31 6.57 45.93
N GLU A 431 11.06 7.38 45.18
CA GLU A 431 11.92 6.96 44.08
C GLU A 431 12.99 5.97 44.57
N VAL A 432 13.69 6.28 45.66
CA VAL A 432 14.65 5.35 46.30
C VAL A 432 13.98 4.02 46.71
N ARG A 433 12.74 4.06 47.19
CA ARG A 433 11.96 2.86 47.53
C ARG A 433 11.47 2.08 46.31
N LEU A 434 11.32 2.72 45.16
CA LEU A 434 11.02 2.06 43.88
C LEU A 434 12.27 1.37 43.34
N HIS A 435 13.39 2.08 43.24
CA HIS A 435 14.67 1.53 42.75
C HIS A 435 15.13 0.33 43.59
N ALA A 436 14.99 0.38 44.91
CA ALA A 436 15.30 -0.75 45.80
C ALA A 436 14.37 -1.98 45.65
N LYS A 437 13.31 -1.90 44.83
CA LYS A 437 12.40 -3.01 44.47
C LYS A 437 12.54 -3.45 43.01
N LEU A 438 13.34 -2.76 42.21
CA LEU A 438 13.63 -3.18 40.84
C LEU A 438 14.49 -4.44 40.87
N ASP A 439 14.42 -5.20 39.78
CA ASP A 439 15.39 -6.27 39.54
C ASP A 439 16.80 -5.68 39.37
N PRO A 440 17.87 -6.31 39.89
CA PRO A 440 19.24 -5.78 39.79
C PRO A 440 19.72 -5.47 38.37
N ASP A 441 19.28 -6.23 37.36
CA ASP A 441 19.64 -5.97 35.96
C ASP A 441 18.90 -4.76 35.38
N VAL A 442 17.70 -4.44 35.91
CA VAL A 442 16.91 -3.27 35.53
C VAL A 442 17.39 -2.02 36.27
N GLU A 443 17.65 -2.11 37.57
CA GLU A 443 18.19 -1.02 38.40
C GLU A 443 19.50 -0.50 37.82
N CYS A 444 20.42 -1.41 37.46
CA CYS A 444 21.72 -1.08 36.88
C CYS A 444 21.63 -0.20 35.61
N ILE A 445 20.60 -0.39 34.77
CA ILE A 445 20.40 0.39 33.54
C ILE A 445 19.58 1.66 33.77
N LEU A 446 18.61 1.63 34.70
CA LEU A 446 17.73 2.77 35.01
C LEU A 446 18.30 3.70 36.10
N GLN A 447 19.48 3.40 36.65
CA GLN A 447 20.13 4.17 37.70
C GLN A 447 20.15 5.68 37.39
N GLY A 448 19.69 6.49 38.35
CA GLY A 448 19.61 7.95 38.23
C GLY A 448 18.41 8.48 37.44
N LYS A 449 17.51 7.62 36.94
CA LYS A 449 16.23 8.04 36.33
C LYS A 449 15.14 8.24 37.38
N ASN A 450 14.39 9.33 37.27
CA ASN A 450 13.28 9.65 38.17
C ASN A 450 11.96 9.13 37.56
N LEU A 451 11.69 7.85 37.76
CA LEU A 451 10.58 7.11 37.13
C LEU A 451 9.22 7.51 37.71
N LEU A 452 9.11 7.79 39.01
CA LEU A 452 7.86 8.30 39.59
C LEU A 452 7.56 9.73 39.16
N LEU A 453 8.59 10.57 39.01
CA LEU A 453 8.45 11.90 38.42
C LEU A 453 7.94 11.80 36.99
N TRP A 454 8.52 10.92 36.18
CA TRP A 454 8.06 10.69 34.80
C TRP A 454 6.60 10.26 34.78
N LYS A 455 6.19 9.25 35.57
CA LYS A 455 4.79 8.80 35.69
C LYS A 455 3.85 9.95 36.03
N LYS A 456 4.15 10.67 37.12
CA LYS A 456 3.31 11.76 37.61
C LYS A 456 3.14 12.88 36.57
N LEU A 457 4.18 13.17 35.79
CA LEU A 457 4.10 14.18 34.72
C LEU A 457 3.24 13.70 33.53
N LEU A 458 3.27 12.40 33.19
CA LEU A 458 2.39 11.83 32.16
C LEU A 458 0.92 11.80 32.62
N GLU A 459 0.67 11.48 33.89
CA GLU A 459 -0.66 11.56 34.51
C GLU A 459 -1.18 13.01 34.56
N GLU A 460 -0.35 13.97 34.99
CA GLU A 460 -0.70 15.40 35.03
C GLU A 460 -0.90 16.02 33.63
N SER A 461 -0.30 15.48 32.57
CA SER A 461 -0.51 15.95 31.19
C SER A 461 -1.63 15.24 30.44
N GLY A 462 -2.22 14.19 31.02
CA GLY A 462 -3.25 13.38 30.36
C GLY A 462 -2.72 12.55 29.18
N TYR A 463 -1.47 12.10 29.24
CA TYR A 463 -0.87 11.23 28.22
C TYR A 463 -1.56 9.86 28.23
N LYS A 464 -2.02 9.37 27.07
CA LYS A 464 -2.88 8.17 27.04
C LYS A 464 -2.12 6.88 27.26
N ASP A 465 -0.89 6.76 26.73
CA ASP A 465 -0.06 5.57 26.89
C ASP A 465 0.72 5.58 28.21
N LEU A 466 0.01 5.44 29.33
CA LEU A 466 0.65 5.26 30.65
C LEU A 466 1.32 3.89 30.78
N SER A 467 0.93 2.90 29.97
CA SER A 467 1.45 1.52 30.02
C SER A 467 2.96 1.42 29.73
N ILE A 468 3.53 2.41 29.02
CA ILE A 468 4.98 2.48 28.79
C ILE A 468 5.78 2.59 30.09
N TRP A 469 5.20 3.16 31.15
CA TRP A 469 5.87 3.24 32.46
C TRP A 469 6.03 1.86 33.09
N ASP A 470 4.96 1.06 33.13
CA ASP A 470 5.00 -0.31 33.67
C ASP A 470 5.94 -1.22 32.87
N GLU A 471 6.06 -0.99 31.56
CA GLU A 471 6.99 -1.69 30.67
C GLU A 471 8.44 -1.30 30.92
N VAL A 472 8.76 -0.02 31.12
CA VAL A 472 10.12 0.42 31.47
C VAL A 472 10.53 -0.06 32.87
N VAL A 473 9.64 0.04 33.87
CA VAL A 473 9.89 -0.40 35.25
C VAL A 473 10.14 -1.91 35.36
N ARG A 474 9.48 -2.71 34.52
CA ARG A 474 9.70 -4.17 34.45
C ARG A 474 10.93 -4.55 33.62
N GLY A 475 11.36 -3.67 32.73
CA GLY A 475 12.19 -3.99 31.58
C GLY A 475 11.32 -4.37 30.36
N VAL A 476 11.80 -4.01 29.17
CA VAL A 476 11.09 -4.20 27.91
C VAL A 476 11.15 -5.67 27.49
N LYS A 477 10.02 -6.21 27.01
CA LYS A 477 9.98 -7.55 26.39
C LYS A 477 10.50 -7.53 24.97
N MET A 478 11.33 -8.52 24.64
CA MET A 478 11.86 -8.75 23.30
C MET A 478 10.99 -9.70 22.49
N THR A 479 10.12 -10.48 23.14
CA THR A 479 9.27 -11.49 22.49
C THR A 479 7.79 -11.34 22.84
N GLY A 480 6.92 -11.93 22.02
CA GLY A 480 5.47 -11.89 22.21
C GLY A 480 4.81 -10.60 21.69
N PRO A 481 3.55 -10.34 22.09
CA PRO A 481 2.80 -9.16 21.70
C PRO A 481 3.20 -7.94 22.55
N ALA A 482 3.51 -6.83 21.88
CA ALA A 482 3.76 -5.54 22.50
C ALA A 482 2.48 -4.91 23.08
N SER A 483 2.66 -4.09 24.12
CA SER A 483 1.60 -3.25 24.68
C SER A 483 1.02 -2.29 23.63
N LEU A 484 -0.31 -2.17 23.57
CA LEU A 484 -0.99 -1.19 22.72
C LEU A 484 -0.74 0.24 23.22
N SER A 485 -0.35 1.13 22.32
CA SER A 485 -0.12 2.56 22.60
C SER A 485 -1.21 3.39 21.95
N GLU A 486 -2.06 4.03 22.75
CA GLU A 486 -3.12 4.94 22.24
C GLU A 486 -2.57 6.26 21.66
N GLU A 487 -1.27 6.51 21.84
CA GLU A 487 -0.53 7.66 21.31
C GLU A 487 0.15 7.36 19.96
N MET A 488 0.10 6.10 19.51
CA MET A 488 0.52 5.69 18.17
C MET A 488 -0.69 5.29 17.34
N PRO A 489 -0.70 5.56 16.02
CA PRO A 489 -1.70 4.96 15.15
C PRO A 489 -1.62 3.44 15.29
N HIS A 490 -2.77 2.77 15.33
CA HIS A 490 -2.78 1.30 15.38
C HIS A 490 -2.11 0.76 14.11
N GLY A 491 -1.43 -0.37 14.18
CA GLY A 491 -0.60 -0.90 13.08
C GLY A 491 -0.11 -2.31 13.35
N TYR A 492 -0.61 -3.29 12.60
CA TYR A 492 -0.15 -4.66 12.74
C TYR A 492 1.05 -4.94 11.85
N GLN A 493 2.24 -5.07 12.45
CA GLN A 493 3.40 -5.57 11.74
C GLN A 493 3.54 -7.08 11.94
N VAL A 494 3.50 -7.80 10.83
CA VAL A 494 3.47 -9.27 10.74
C VAL A 494 4.89 -9.78 10.44
N PRO A 495 5.35 -10.94 10.95
CA PRO A 495 6.70 -11.48 10.72
C PRO A 495 7.01 -11.78 9.24
N ASN A 496 8.29 -11.73 8.83
CA ASN A 496 8.71 -11.73 7.42
C ASN A 496 9.70 -12.87 7.07
N MET A 497 9.31 -13.73 6.12
CA MET A 497 10.19 -14.61 5.32
C MET A 497 10.95 -15.73 6.08
N SER A 498 11.94 -16.37 5.43
CA SER A 498 12.37 -17.76 5.69
C SER A 498 13.89 -18.00 5.53
N GLU A 499 14.38 -19.07 6.17
CA GLU A 499 15.75 -19.42 6.61
C GLU A 499 16.87 -19.60 5.55
N ARG A 500 16.88 -18.90 4.42
CA ARG A 500 17.97 -19.06 3.43
C ARG A 500 18.50 -17.74 2.88
N GLU A 501 19.57 -17.23 3.52
CA GLU A 501 20.89 -17.06 2.90
C GLU A 501 21.96 -16.56 3.90
N VAL A 502 23.21 -16.98 3.63
CA VAL A 502 24.51 -16.64 4.25
C VAL A 502 25.14 -17.76 5.09
N GLN A 503 25.79 -18.69 4.39
CA GLN A 503 27.04 -19.27 4.89
C GLN A 503 28.18 -18.29 4.61
N ALA A 504 29.12 -18.21 5.55
CA ALA A 504 30.47 -17.63 5.40
C ALA A 504 30.60 -16.34 4.56
N LYS A 505 30.49 -15.17 5.22
CA LYS A 505 31.35 -14.05 4.85
C LYS A 505 32.77 -14.33 5.33
N GLU A 506 33.76 -13.91 4.55
CA GLU A 506 35.15 -13.90 5.01
C GLU A 506 35.27 -13.08 6.29
N ARG A 507 36.00 -13.62 7.28
CA ARG A 507 36.27 -12.92 8.54
C ARG A 507 37.44 -11.96 8.33
N ASP A 508 37.21 -10.69 8.66
CA ASP A 508 38.25 -9.66 8.68
C ASP A 508 38.81 -9.58 10.12
N PRO A 509 40.07 -9.99 10.36
CA PRO A 509 40.65 -10.00 11.71
C PRO A 509 40.69 -8.63 12.38
N GLU A 510 40.78 -7.53 11.62
CA GLU A 510 40.76 -6.18 12.20
C GLU A 510 39.36 -5.81 12.72
N LEU A 511 38.31 -6.20 11.99
CA LEU A 511 36.93 -5.97 12.39
C LEU A 511 36.50 -6.85 13.56
N ASP A 512 36.98 -8.10 13.62
CA ASP A 512 36.71 -9.00 14.75
C ASP A 512 37.43 -8.52 16.04
N ALA A 513 38.64 -7.98 15.93
CA ALA A 513 39.35 -7.38 17.06
C ALA A 513 38.65 -6.11 17.62
N GLU A 514 38.21 -5.20 16.75
CA GLU A 514 37.47 -4.00 17.17
C GLU A 514 36.06 -4.35 17.70
N LEU A 515 35.40 -5.39 17.16
CA LEU A 515 34.16 -5.96 17.69
C LEU A 515 34.35 -6.43 19.14
N TRP A 516 35.39 -7.22 19.38
CA TRP A 516 35.67 -7.81 20.70
C TRP A 516 35.94 -6.72 21.73
N LYS A 517 36.84 -5.78 21.41
CA LYS A 517 37.17 -4.61 22.23
C LYS A 517 35.94 -3.76 22.56
N GLN A 518 35.11 -3.42 21.57
CA GLN A 518 33.89 -2.65 21.82
C GLN A 518 32.86 -3.44 22.64
N THR A 519 32.80 -4.77 22.51
CA THR A 519 31.92 -5.62 23.34
C THR A 519 32.37 -5.65 24.79
N LEU A 520 33.68 -5.75 25.08
CA LEU A 520 34.20 -5.62 26.44
C LEU A 520 33.94 -4.23 27.05
N LEU A 521 34.04 -3.15 26.26
CA LEU A 521 33.63 -1.81 26.69
C LEU A 521 32.12 -1.69 27.01
N GLU A 522 31.25 -2.54 26.45
CA GLU A 522 29.85 -2.63 26.87
C GLU A 522 29.66 -3.42 28.18
N VAL A 523 30.55 -4.39 28.47
CA VAL A 523 30.60 -5.10 29.76
C VAL A 523 31.06 -4.14 30.87
N GLU A 524 32.13 -3.38 30.66
CA GLU A 524 32.62 -2.37 31.61
C GLU A 524 31.57 -1.31 31.96
N LYS A 525 30.69 -0.96 31.02
CA LYS A 525 29.56 -0.04 31.21
C LYS A 525 28.34 -0.69 31.88
N GLY A 526 28.39 -1.98 32.20
CA GLY A 526 27.30 -2.74 32.80
C GLY A 526 26.14 -3.06 31.85
N TRP A 527 26.27 -2.81 30.54
CA TRP A 527 25.22 -3.09 29.54
C TRP A 527 25.16 -4.57 29.16
N LEU A 528 26.29 -5.28 29.32
CA LEU A 528 26.44 -6.71 29.11
C LEU A 528 27.03 -7.38 30.37
N GLN A 529 26.78 -8.67 30.50
CA GLN A 529 27.52 -9.59 31.39
C GLN A 529 28.26 -10.62 30.52
N GLY A 530 29.44 -11.07 30.97
CA GLY A 530 30.29 -12.05 30.27
C GLY A 530 31.75 -11.62 30.26
N PRO A 531 32.62 -12.26 29.45
CA PRO A 531 32.34 -13.35 28.50
C PRO A 531 32.18 -14.73 29.17
N PHE A 532 31.08 -15.42 28.88
CA PHE A 532 30.73 -16.75 29.42
C PHE A 532 30.97 -17.89 28.41
N SER A 533 31.07 -19.12 28.92
CA SER A 533 30.94 -20.37 28.15
C SER A 533 29.46 -20.77 27.95
N GLU A 534 29.22 -21.80 27.14
CA GLU A 534 27.87 -22.32 26.86
C GLU A 534 27.20 -22.92 28.11
N GLU A 535 28.00 -23.60 28.94
CA GLU A 535 27.59 -24.19 30.21
C GLU A 535 27.28 -23.12 31.26
N GLU A 536 28.12 -22.07 31.34
CA GLU A 536 27.92 -20.92 32.24
C GLU A 536 26.62 -20.18 31.89
N VAL A 537 26.34 -19.93 30.60
CA VAL A 537 25.06 -19.33 30.17
C VAL A 537 23.88 -20.24 30.49
N THR A 538 24.00 -21.54 30.22
CA THR A 538 22.94 -22.51 30.52
C THR A 538 22.59 -22.55 32.01
N ALA A 539 23.60 -22.43 32.89
CA ALA A 539 23.42 -22.31 34.33
C ALA A 539 22.79 -20.96 34.75
N LEU A 540 23.24 -19.84 34.16
CA LEU A 540 22.72 -18.49 34.45
C LEU A 540 21.27 -18.28 33.99
N VAL A 541 20.92 -18.82 32.82
CA VAL A 541 19.59 -18.69 32.22
C VAL A 541 18.61 -19.73 32.81
N GLY A 542 19.10 -20.83 33.40
CA GLY A 542 18.30 -21.85 34.05
C GLY A 542 17.58 -22.82 33.10
N THR A 543 17.95 -22.82 31.82
CA THR A 543 17.49 -23.78 30.80
C THR A 543 18.58 -23.97 29.75
N SER A 544 18.59 -25.12 29.07
CA SER A 544 19.43 -25.37 27.88
C SER A 544 18.77 -24.92 26.57
N SER A 545 17.52 -24.44 26.63
CA SER A 545 16.77 -23.96 25.45
C SER A 545 16.72 -22.43 25.43
N TRP A 546 17.84 -21.81 25.07
CA TRP A 546 17.99 -20.36 24.91
C TRP A 546 18.35 -19.98 23.46
N LEU A 547 18.13 -18.71 23.13
CA LEU A 547 18.28 -18.14 21.80
C LEU A 547 19.56 -17.30 21.74
N ALA A 548 20.49 -17.71 20.87
CA ALA A 548 21.74 -17.01 20.62
C ALA A 548 21.57 -15.99 19.48
N THR A 549 21.79 -14.71 19.76
CA THR A 549 21.85 -13.66 18.74
C THR A 549 23.30 -13.40 18.33
N ARG A 550 23.63 -13.65 17.06
CA ARG A 550 24.97 -13.35 16.53
C ARG A 550 25.20 -11.85 16.50
N ARG A 551 26.30 -11.42 17.12
CA ARG A 551 26.76 -10.03 17.08
C ARG A 551 27.80 -9.87 15.97
N PHE A 552 27.72 -8.77 15.21
CA PHE A 552 28.66 -8.52 14.11
C PHE A 552 29.02 -7.05 13.90
N PRO A 553 30.21 -6.75 13.35
CA PRO A 553 30.64 -5.39 13.04
C PRO A 553 30.17 -4.98 11.64
N LEU A 554 29.69 -3.74 11.52
CA LEU A 554 29.41 -3.08 10.24
C LEU A 554 30.26 -1.82 10.12
N ARG A 555 31.23 -1.83 9.19
CA ARG A 555 32.09 -0.69 8.88
C ARG A 555 31.30 0.36 8.09
N GLN A 556 30.89 1.45 8.74
CA GLN A 556 30.22 2.58 8.10
C GLN A 556 31.17 3.78 8.01
N LYS A 557 31.74 4.00 6.82
CA LYS A 557 32.81 4.99 6.58
C LYS A 557 33.99 4.73 7.54
N THR A 558 34.20 5.62 8.51
CA THR A 558 35.29 5.58 9.51
C THR A 558 34.88 4.98 10.86
N LYS A 559 33.60 4.65 11.08
CA LYS A 559 33.12 4.09 12.34
C LYS A 559 32.61 2.67 12.15
N VAL A 560 33.10 1.74 12.97
CA VAL A 560 32.50 0.41 13.13
C VAL A 560 31.27 0.54 14.03
N ARG A 561 30.12 0.04 13.59
CA ARG A 561 28.93 -0.14 14.43
C ARG A 561 28.78 -1.62 14.74
N ILE A 562 28.51 -1.95 16.00
CA ILE A 562 28.05 -3.28 16.40
C ILE A 562 26.56 -3.40 16.08
N ILE A 563 26.15 -4.54 15.52
CA ILE A 563 24.76 -4.90 15.27
C ILE A 563 24.52 -6.30 15.86
N ASP A 564 23.38 -6.47 16.53
CA ASP A 564 22.90 -7.74 17.05
C ASP A 564 21.87 -8.32 16.05
N ASP A 565 22.12 -9.49 15.44
CA ASP A 565 21.31 -10.04 14.34
C ASP A 565 19.98 -10.66 14.80
N GLY A 566 19.03 -9.78 15.15
CA GLY A 566 17.68 -10.16 15.53
C GLY A 566 16.88 -10.84 14.41
N LEU A 567 17.35 -10.81 13.15
CA LEU A 567 16.68 -11.48 12.03
C LEU A 567 17.14 -12.93 11.91
N GLU A 568 18.45 -13.17 11.89
CA GLU A 568 19.05 -14.52 11.83
C GLU A 568 18.63 -15.39 13.02
N SER A 569 18.64 -14.82 14.22
CA SER A 569 18.25 -15.51 15.46
C SER A 569 16.75 -15.80 15.58
N GLY A 570 15.92 -15.26 14.69
CA GLY A 570 14.45 -15.35 14.78
C GLY A 570 13.82 -14.48 15.87
N LEU A 571 14.59 -13.70 16.63
CA LEU A 571 14.10 -12.80 17.68
C LEU A 571 13.07 -11.79 17.16
N ASN A 572 13.30 -11.24 15.95
CA ASN A 572 12.39 -10.32 15.28
C ASN A 572 11.12 -11.00 14.73
N ALA A 573 11.11 -12.33 14.63
CA ALA A 573 9.94 -13.11 14.21
C ALA A 573 9.05 -13.53 15.40
N SER A 574 9.59 -13.59 16.62
CA SER A 574 8.82 -13.87 17.85
C SER A 574 8.20 -12.62 18.48
N TYR A 575 8.61 -11.41 18.06
CA TYR A 575 7.99 -10.14 18.43
C TYR A 575 6.83 -9.77 17.48
N SER A 576 5.73 -9.28 18.03
CA SER A 576 4.61 -8.70 17.28
C SER A 576 4.12 -7.43 17.95
N THR A 577 3.60 -6.48 17.18
CA THR A 577 3.15 -5.19 17.73
C THR A 577 1.87 -4.70 17.05
N PRO A 578 0.92 -4.14 17.82
CA PRO A 578 -0.29 -3.51 17.29
C PRO A 578 -0.09 -2.01 17.01
N ASN A 579 1.14 -1.49 17.10
CA ASN A 579 1.45 -0.06 16.95
C ASN A 579 2.11 0.22 15.58
N LYS A 580 1.71 1.31 14.90
CA LYS A 580 2.39 1.85 13.71
C LYS A 580 3.35 2.95 14.13
N LEU A 581 4.63 2.87 13.72
CA LEU A 581 5.55 3.99 13.88
C LEU A 581 5.16 5.13 12.94
N ARG A 582 4.54 6.18 13.49
CA ARG A 582 4.44 7.49 12.85
C ARG A 582 5.48 8.42 13.47
N LEU A 583 6.56 8.66 12.73
CA LEU A 583 7.64 9.58 13.10
C LEU A 583 7.30 11.00 12.65
N HIS A 584 7.88 12.01 13.29
CA HIS A 584 7.79 13.39 12.79
C HIS A 584 9.01 13.65 11.90
N ASP A 585 8.80 13.42 10.61
CA ASP A 585 9.80 13.61 9.56
C ASP A 585 10.12 15.09 9.27
N LEU A 586 10.98 15.31 8.27
CA LEU A 586 11.33 16.65 7.83
C LEU A 586 10.14 17.42 7.27
N ASP A 587 9.19 16.77 6.58
CA ASP A 587 8.00 17.44 6.07
C ASP A 587 7.09 17.91 7.22
N THR A 588 7.04 17.19 8.34
CA THR A 588 6.39 17.64 9.60
C THR A 588 7.08 18.90 10.17
N LEU A 589 8.41 18.93 10.20
CA LEU A 589 9.19 20.10 10.62
C LEU A 589 9.04 21.29 9.66
N THR A 590 8.89 21.01 8.37
CA THR A 590 8.71 22.00 7.30
C THR A 590 7.29 22.58 7.33
N ALA A 591 6.27 21.78 7.61
CA ALA A 591 4.91 22.25 7.79
C ALA A 591 4.76 23.11 9.07
N LEU A 592 5.52 22.82 10.13
CA LEU A 592 5.67 23.69 11.29
C LEU A 592 6.26 25.06 10.88
N LEU A 593 7.33 25.04 10.08
CA LEU A 593 7.97 26.24 9.54
C LEU A 593 7.01 27.07 8.68
N ILE A 594 6.33 26.48 7.70
CA ILE A 594 5.37 27.18 6.82
C ILE A 594 4.25 27.83 7.64
N ARG A 595 3.68 27.14 8.63
CA ARG A 595 2.64 27.70 9.52
C ARG A 595 3.13 28.90 10.33
N ARG A 596 4.41 28.90 10.75
CA ARG A 596 5.03 30.06 11.40
C ARG A 596 5.32 31.18 10.43
N CYS A 597 5.88 30.84 9.28
CA CYS A 597 6.19 31.77 8.23
C CYS A 597 4.95 32.63 7.93
N LEU A 598 3.79 31.99 7.75
CA LEU A 598 2.46 32.60 7.62
C LEU A 598 1.94 33.36 8.87
N ALA A 599 2.75 33.62 9.90
CA ALA A 599 2.44 34.49 11.04
C ALA A 599 2.76 35.96 10.74
N GLY A 600 2.46 36.41 9.52
CA GLY A 600 2.26 37.83 9.25
C GLY A 600 1.13 38.40 10.12
N LYS A 601 1.26 39.67 10.52
CA LYS A 601 0.41 40.34 11.53
C LYS A 601 -1.09 40.07 11.31
N GLY A 602 -1.70 39.26 12.18
CA GLY A 602 -3.13 38.94 12.08
C GLY A 602 -3.61 37.85 13.04
N ARG A 603 -4.90 37.49 12.87
CA ARG A 603 -5.63 36.44 13.60
C ARG A 603 -5.46 35.11 12.85
N GLN A 604 -4.66 34.18 13.38
CA GLN A 604 -4.45 32.87 12.77
C GLN A 604 -5.54 31.88 13.17
N THR A 605 -6.17 31.21 12.19
CA THR A 605 -7.17 30.15 12.43
C THR A 605 -6.70 28.83 11.80
N VAL A 606 -6.64 27.77 12.60
CA VAL A 606 -6.16 26.44 12.19
C VAL A 606 -7.22 25.38 12.51
N ALA A 607 -7.47 24.45 11.58
CA ALA A 607 -8.38 23.34 11.78
C ALA A 607 -7.66 22.13 12.42
N MET A 608 -8.14 21.70 13.58
CA MET A 608 -7.65 20.58 14.39
C MET A 608 -8.15 19.23 13.85
N ALA A 609 -7.58 18.11 14.32
CA ALA A 609 -7.94 16.75 13.91
C ALA A 609 -9.45 16.49 14.00
N ASP A 610 -10.07 16.88 15.12
CA ASP A 610 -11.50 16.82 15.42
C ASP A 610 -12.41 17.71 14.53
N GLY A 611 -11.82 18.47 13.60
CA GLY A 611 -12.53 19.40 12.72
C GLY A 611 -12.77 20.78 13.34
N SER A 612 -12.52 20.96 14.64
CA SER A 612 -12.71 22.24 15.31
C SER A 612 -11.67 23.27 14.88
N LEU A 613 -12.09 24.53 14.80
CA LEU A 613 -11.18 25.64 14.51
C LEU A 613 -10.57 26.15 15.81
N ARG A 614 -9.24 26.30 15.84
CA ARG A 614 -8.52 27.01 16.90
C ARG A 614 -8.00 28.31 16.33
N THR A 615 -8.26 29.40 17.03
CA THR A 615 -7.82 30.73 16.64
C THR A 615 -6.89 31.31 17.70
N ALA A 616 -5.77 31.90 17.25
CA ALA A 616 -4.89 32.71 18.08
C ALA A 616 -4.72 34.10 17.46
N GLU A 617 -4.79 35.12 18.30
CA GLU A 617 -4.40 36.48 17.95
C GLU A 617 -2.98 36.72 18.48
N LEU A 618 -2.16 37.38 17.66
CA LEU A 618 -0.74 37.60 17.95
C LEU A 618 -0.58 38.59 19.11
N ALA A 619 0.26 38.25 20.09
CA ALA A 619 0.55 39.14 21.21
C ALA A 619 1.21 40.46 20.77
N ALA A 620 0.96 41.54 21.50
CA ALA A 620 1.50 42.87 21.18
C ALA A 620 3.01 43.04 21.46
N ASP A 621 3.65 42.08 22.15
CA ASP A 621 5.08 42.11 22.49
C ASP A 621 5.96 41.32 21.49
N TRP A 622 5.41 40.83 20.38
CA TRP A 622 6.21 40.32 19.25
C TRP A 622 6.89 41.48 18.48
N PRO A 623 8.15 41.31 18.04
CA PRO A 623 8.82 42.25 17.15
C PRO A 623 8.15 42.34 15.77
N ALA A 624 8.48 43.38 15.01
CA ALA A 624 7.92 43.61 13.67
C ALA A 624 8.34 42.55 12.65
N GLU A 625 9.55 42.00 12.82
CA GLU A 625 10.12 40.88 12.06
C GLU A 625 10.55 39.80 13.05
N VAL A 626 10.38 38.52 12.69
CA VAL A 626 10.57 37.38 13.60
C VAL A 626 11.64 36.44 13.04
N ASP A 627 12.84 36.51 13.62
CA ASP A 627 13.94 35.60 13.30
C ASP A 627 13.70 34.18 13.83
N LEU A 628 13.94 33.19 12.98
CA LEU A 628 13.87 31.78 13.33
C LEU A 628 15.28 31.19 13.54
N LEU A 629 15.42 30.41 14.60
CA LEU A 629 16.65 29.65 14.88
C LEU A 629 16.30 28.18 15.08
N GLY A 630 17.14 27.29 14.56
CA GLY A 630 16.96 25.85 14.60
C GLY A 630 18.07 25.11 15.34
N ARG A 631 17.75 23.94 15.87
CA ARG A 631 18.65 23.02 16.58
C ARG A 631 18.12 21.59 16.50
N CYS A 632 18.99 20.59 16.49
CA CYS A 632 18.63 19.19 16.81
C CYS A 632 19.21 18.80 18.18
N LEU A 633 18.41 18.18 19.04
CA LEU A 633 18.87 17.56 20.28
C LEU A 633 18.92 16.04 20.10
N ASP A 634 20.00 15.41 20.57
CA ASP A 634 20.36 14.01 20.34
C ASP A 634 20.46 13.26 21.69
N LEU A 635 19.67 12.19 21.87
CA LEU A 635 19.78 11.32 23.04
C LEU A 635 20.99 10.40 22.92
N THR A 636 21.87 10.39 23.93
CA THR A 636 23.12 9.64 23.90
C THR A 636 22.87 8.16 24.23
N ASP A 637 23.38 7.26 23.39
CA ASP A 637 23.26 5.80 23.52
C ASP A 637 21.82 5.36 23.85
N ALA A 638 20.85 5.90 23.11
CA ALA A 638 19.45 5.99 23.56
C ALA A 638 18.80 4.63 23.90
N TYR A 639 19.04 3.58 23.11
CA TYR A 639 18.60 2.21 23.43
C TYR A 639 19.26 1.67 24.71
N LYS A 640 20.53 2.00 24.96
CA LYS A 640 21.32 1.58 26.14
C LYS A 640 20.93 2.33 27.42
N GLN A 641 19.87 3.15 27.38
CA GLN A 641 19.24 3.76 28.56
C GLN A 641 17.98 3.00 29.04
N LEU A 642 17.63 1.88 28.40
CA LEU A 642 16.45 1.07 28.70
C LEU A 642 16.83 -0.39 28.91
N ALA A 643 16.26 -1.00 29.95
CA ALA A 643 16.48 -2.39 30.33
C ALA A 643 15.55 -3.36 29.59
N VAL A 644 15.91 -4.65 29.60
CA VAL A 644 15.11 -5.76 29.04
C VAL A 644 14.45 -6.57 30.19
N ASP A 645 13.23 -7.11 30.06
CA ASP A 645 12.43 -7.79 31.13
C ASP A 645 13.13 -9.05 31.69
N PRO A 646 13.76 -9.07 32.88
CA PRO A 646 14.62 -10.16 33.37
C PRO A 646 14.10 -11.60 33.18
N LYS A 647 12.78 -11.78 33.12
CA LYS A 647 12.11 -13.07 32.85
C LYS A 647 12.38 -13.65 31.46
N GLU A 648 12.86 -12.84 30.51
CA GLU A 648 13.27 -13.28 29.17
C GLU A 648 14.80 -13.38 29.03
N ALA A 649 15.52 -13.79 30.08
CA ALA A 649 16.97 -14.07 30.04
C ALA A 649 17.37 -15.01 28.86
N TRP A 650 16.52 -15.99 28.56
CA TRP A 650 16.70 -16.92 27.45
C TRP A 650 16.75 -16.29 26.05
N SER A 651 16.24 -15.07 25.87
CA SER A 651 16.22 -14.35 24.58
C SER A 651 17.31 -13.28 24.44
N ARG A 652 18.17 -13.13 25.47
CA ARG A 652 19.19 -12.08 25.61
C ARG A 652 20.61 -12.52 25.33
N VAL A 653 20.82 -13.79 24.99
CA VAL A 653 22.16 -14.32 24.80
C VAL A 653 22.71 -13.76 23.49
N LEU A 654 23.82 -13.05 23.56
CA LEU A 654 24.61 -12.62 22.42
C LEU A 654 25.80 -13.56 22.26
N VAL A 655 26.20 -13.83 21.01
CA VAL A 655 27.44 -14.55 20.71
C VAL A 655 28.36 -13.68 19.86
N ALA A 656 29.62 -13.56 20.29
CA ALA A 656 30.69 -12.90 19.56
C ALA A 656 31.92 -13.82 19.49
N TYR A 657 32.76 -13.63 18.47
CA TYR A 657 33.99 -14.40 18.33
C TYR A 657 35.13 -13.76 19.15
N ASP A 658 35.80 -14.56 19.98
CA ASP A 658 37.00 -14.15 20.69
C ASP A 658 38.22 -14.36 19.76
N PRO A 659 38.91 -13.29 19.32
CA PRO A 659 40.04 -13.40 18.41
C PRO A 659 41.32 -13.95 19.08
N GLU A 660 41.43 -13.86 20.41
CA GLU A 660 42.58 -14.35 21.16
C GLU A 660 42.46 -15.86 21.42
N ARG A 661 41.29 -16.29 21.91
CA ARG A 661 41.00 -17.71 22.20
C ARG A 661 40.57 -18.51 20.98
N LYS A 662 40.16 -17.83 19.90
CA LYS A 662 39.65 -18.41 18.66
C LYS A 662 38.35 -19.22 18.81
N GLU A 663 37.58 -18.96 19.86
CA GLU A 663 36.31 -19.61 20.20
C GLU A 663 35.14 -18.60 20.23
N PRO A 664 33.89 -19.03 20.00
CA PRO A 664 32.73 -18.20 20.32
C PRO A 664 32.60 -18.02 21.84
N ARG A 665 32.34 -16.80 22.30
CA ARG A 665 31.99 -16.49 23.70
C ARG A 665 30.62 -15.85 23.77
N PHE A 666 29.92 -16.11 24.87
CA PHE A 666 28.56 -15.66 25.07
C PHE A 666 28.46 -14.50 26.07
N PHE A 667 27.46 -13.66 25.90
CA PHE A 667 27.17 -12.51 26.76
C PHE A 667 25.67 -12.42 27.02
N LEU A 668 25.26 -11.94 28.19
CA LEU A 668 23.87 -11.60 28.47
C LEU A 668 23.68 -10.09 28.39
N THR A 669 22.75 -9.62 27.56
CA THR A 669 22.46 -8.18 27.46
C THR A 669 21.43 -7.73 28.49
N ARG A 670 21.77 -6.70 29.27
CA ARG A 670 20.87 -6.04 30.23
C ARG A 670 20.07 -4.91 29.59
N ALA A 671 20.66 -4.28 28.57
CA ALA A 671 20.07 -3.16 27.85
C ALA A 671 19.49 -3.59 26.48
N LEU A 672 18.64 -2.74 25.90
CA LEU A 672 18.03 -2.97 24.59
C LEU A 672 19.08 -3.21 23.47
N MET A 673 18.77 -4.14 22.57
CA MET A 673 19.66 -4.63 21.51
C MET A 673 19.57 -3.78 20.24
N PHE A 674 20.71 -3.52 19.60
CA PHE A 674 20.74 -2.74 18.36
C PHE A 674 20.57 -3.65 17.15
N GLY A 675 19.30 -3.86 16.77
CA GLY A 675 18.88 -4.79 15.70
C GLY A 675 17.55 -5.51 16.00
N SER A 676 17.03 -5.38 17.23
CA SER A 676 15.72 -5.93 17.60
C SER A 676 14.57 -4.96 17.27
N SER A 677 13.52 -5.48 16.64
CA SER A 677 12.23 -4.79 16.43
C SER A 677 11.65 -4.27 17.74
N ALA A 678 11.67 -5.07 18.80
CA ALA A 678 11.11 -4.71 20.11
C ALA A 678 11.79 -3.46 20.68
N SER A 679 13.11 -3.42 20.60
CA SER A 679 13.91 -2.27 21.04
C SER A 679 13.53 -0.99 20.30
N VAL A 680 13.26 -1.08 18.99
CA VAL A 680 12.82 0.06 18.18
C VAL A 680 11.44 0.56 18.60
N TYR A 681 10.46 -0.32 18.78
CA TYR A 681 9.08 0.07 19.11
C TYR A 681 8.95 0.65 20.51
N SER A 682 9.48 -0.02 21.54
CA SER A 682 9.36 0.45 22.92
C SER A 682 10.16 1.74 23.15
N PHE A 683 11.34 1.90 22.54
CA PHE A 683 12.08 3.17 22.60
C PHE A 683 11.30 4.33 21.96
N ASN A 684 10.63 4.12 20.81
CA ASN A 684 9.82 5.18 20.20
C ASN A 684 8.65 5.60 21.08
N ARG A 685 8.03 4.69 21.85
CA ARG A 685 6.98 5.03 22.82
C ARG A 685 7.52 5.90 23.97
N VAL A 686 8.70 5.56 24.50
CA VAL A 686 9.39 6.40 25.49
C VAL A 686 9.72 7.77 24.90
N SER A 687 10.32 7.82 23.71
CA SER A 687 10.72 9.06 23.04
C SER A 687 9.51 9.97 22.73
N ARG A 688 8.39 9.39 22.29
CA ARG A 688 7.11 10.08 22.10
C ARG A 688 6.59 10.71 23.41
N SER A 689 6.74 10.03 24.54
CA SER A 689 6.34 10.55 25.86
C SER A 689 7.19 11.75 26.30
N LEU A 690 8.51 11.73 26.09
CA LEU A 690 9.41 12.84 26.43
C LEU A 690 9.12 14.06 25.55
N TRP A 691 8.84 13.83 24.27
CA TRP A 691 8.35 14.86 23.36
C TRP A 691 7.03 15.46 23.86
N HIS A 692 6.03 14.63 24.22
CA HIS A 692 4.75 15.09 24.75
C HIS A 692 4.90 15.98 26.01
N LEU A 693 5.79 15.60 26.94
CA LEU A 693 6.08 16.42 28.12
C LEU A 693 6.68 17.78 27.77
N GLY A 694 7.62 17.82 26.80
CA GLY A 694 8.17 19.06 26.26
C GLY A 694 7.10 19.94 25.57
N GLN A 695 6.17 19.33 24.84
CA GLN A 695 5.03 20.04 24.26
C GLN A 695 4.11 20.63 25.34
N PHE A 696 3.66 19.82 26.29
CA PHE A 696 2.65 20.22 27.28
C PHE A 696 3.21 21.22 28.31
N PHE A 697 4.26 20.83 29.03
CA PHE A 697 4.80 21.64 30.13
C PHE A 697 5.63 22.82 29.66
N LEU A 698 6.27 22.74 28.50
CA LEU A 698 7.22 23.77 28.05
C LEU A 698 6.79 24.48 26.76
N TRP A 699 5.72 24.03 26.07
CA TRP A 699 5.33 24.53 24.75
C TRP A 699 6.52 24.54 23.78
N GLN A 700 7.34 23.48 23.80
CA GLN A 700 8.51 23.36 22.94
C GLN A 700 8.09 23.23 21.48
N TRP A 701 8.84 23.84 20.59
CA TRP A 701 8.55 23.75 19.16
C TRP A 701 9.46 22.75 18.47
N SER A 702 9.31 21.51 18.93
CA SER A 702 10.10 20.37 18.49
C SER A 702 9.27 19.33 17.74
N THR A 703 9.92 18.63 16.83
CA THR A 703 9.48 17.32 16.32
C THR A 703 10.22 16.21 17.08
N ASN A 704 9.93 14.95 16.75
CA ASN A 704 10.55 13.79 17.37
C ASN A 704 10.66 12.64 16.35
N TYR A 705 11.89 12.18 16.14
CA TYR A 705 12.27 11.20 15.15
C TYR A 705 13.31 10.26 15.79
N TYR A 706 12.87 9.12 16.32
CA TYR A 706 13.69 8.25 17.16
C TYR A 706 14.34 9.00 18.34
N ASP A 707 15.68 9.09 18.36
CA ASP A 707 16.51 9.75 19.36
C ASP A 707 16.79 11.24 19.05
N ASP A 708 16.46 11.70 17.84
CA ASP A 708 16.53 13.08 17.40
C ASP A 708 15.26 13.87 17.79
N TYR A 709 15.48 15.06 18.35
CA TYR A 709 14.46 16.08 18.63
C TYR A 709 14.84 17.37 17.88
N PRO A 710 14.50 17.47 16.58
CA PRO A 710 14.61 18.73 15.85
C PRO A 710 13.71 19.77 16.50
N SER A 711 14.19 21.00 16.61
CA SER A 711 13.54 22.10 17.32
C SER A 711 13.80 23.41 16.59
N ILE A 712 12.76 24.24 16.45
CA ILE A 712 12.86 25.54 15.80
C ILE A 712 12.05 26.53 16.62
N GLU A 713 12.69 27.62 17.03
CA GLU A 713 12.13 28.62 17.95
C GLU A 713 12.37 30.03 17.39
N THR A 714 11.83 31.07 18.05
CA THR A 714 12.31 32.44 17.74
C THR A 714 13.67 32.70 18.35
N ARG A 715 14.37 33.70 17.84
CA ARG A 715 15.47 34.35 18.56
C ARG A 715 15.13 34.69 20.03
N GLU A 716 13.93 35.19 20.31
CA GLU A 716 13.51 35.61 21.66
C GLU A 716 13.17 34.43 22.60
N THR A 717 12.75 33.29 22.06
CA THR A 717 12.29 32.12 22.83
C THR A 717 13.28 30.95 22.85
N ALA A 718 14.22 30.90 21.90
CA ALA A 718 15.19 29.81 21.72
C ALA A 718 16.07 29.55 22.95
N GLY A 719 16.52 30.60 23.64
CA GLY A 719 17.31 30.45 24.87
C GLY A 719 16.53 29.70 25.96
N SER A 720 15.33 30.18 26.27
CA SER A 720 14.45 29.52 27.26
C SER A 720 13.99 28.13 26.80
N ALA A 721 13.80 27.92 25.49
CA ALA A 721 13.47 26.62 24.93
C ALA A 721 14.58 25.61 25.21
N ARG A 722 15.84 25.97 24.91
CA ARG A 722 17.03 25.17 25.21
C ARG A 722 17.09 24.82 26.69
N GLU A 723 17.18 25.84 27.55
CA GLU A 723 17.40 25.68 28.99
C GLU A 723 16.37 24.76 29.62
N THR A 724 15.09 24.90 29.22
CA THR A 724 14.01 24.13 29.83
C THR A 724 13.84 22.74 29.27
N MET A 725 14.15 22.49 27.98
CA MET A 725 14.15 21.13 27.44
C MET A 725 15.33 20.31 27.99
N GLU A 726 16.53 20.91 28.04
CA GLU A 726 17.71 20.29 28.66
C GLU A 726 17.43 20.02 30.15
N GLY A 727 16.90 21.01 30.87
CA GLY A 727 16.50 20.86 32.27
C GLY A 727 15.42 19.78 32.50
N LEU A 728 14.43 19.63 31.61
CA LEU A 728 13.42 18.57 31.71
C LEU A 728 14.08 17.18 31.61
N LEU A 729 14.99 16.99 30.65
CA LEU A 729 15.70 15.73 30.48
C LEU A 729 16.64 15.44 31.66
N GLU A 730 17.31 16.45 32.22
CA GLU A 730 18.13 16.33 33.42
C GLU A 730 17.31 15.93 34.65
N GLU A 731 16.18 16.59 34.91
CA GLU A 731 15.32 16.28 36.05
C GLU A 731 14.66 14.89 35.92
N LEU A 732 14.50 14.36 34.70
CA LEU A 732 14.04 12.99 34.44
C LEU A 732 15.16 11.93 34.44
N GLY A 733 16.44 12.34 34.36
CA GLY A 733 17.60 11.43 34.28
C GLY A 733 17.88 10.85 32.88
N TRP A 734 17.53 11.57 31.82
CA TRP A 734 17.85 11.19 30.44
C TRP A 734 19.21 11.74 30.00
N ARG A 735 20.05 10.87 29.42
CA ARG A 735 21.37 11.25 28.88
C ARG A 735 21.21 11.78 27.45
N PHE A 736 21.75 12.97 27.19
CA PHE A 736 21.71 13.66 25.90
C PHE A 736 23.05 14.34 25.62
N ALA A 737 23.31 14.69 24.35
CA ALA A 737 24.53 15.36 23.95
C ALA A 737 24.59 16.80 24.49
N LYS A 738 25.38 17.02 25.54
CA LYS A 738 25.61 18.35 26.14
C LYS A 738 26.71 19.17 25.46
N GLU A 739 27.71 18.49 24.88
CA GLU A 739 28.91 19.11 24.31
C GLU A 739 29.29 18.50 22.94
N GLY A 740 30.18 19.19 22.21
CA GLY A 740 30.72 18.74 20.92
C GLY A 740 29.79 18.94 19.72
N LYS A 741 30.13 18.31 18.59
CA LYS A 741 29.47 18.54 17.28
C LYS A 741 27.97 18.21 17.23
N LYS A 742 27.47 17.41 18.18
CA LYS A 742 26.05 17.06 18.35
C LYS A 742 25.27 18.05 19.23
N ALA A 743 25.95 18.90 20.00
CA ALA A 743 25.34 19.82 20.94
C ALA A 743 25.40 21.29 20.47
N LYS A 744 25.18 21.52 19.17
CA LYS A 744 25.19 22.88 18.59
C LYS A 744 24.10 23.74 19.25
N PRO A 745 24.37 25.04 19.50
CA PRO A 745 23.33 25.99 19.92
C PRO A 745 22.32 26.23 18.80
N TYR A 746 21.23 26.92 19.13
CA TYR A 746 20.27 27.44 18.15
C TYR A 746 20.98 28.36 17.14
N CYS A 747 20.82 28.09 15.85
CA CYS A 747 21.47 28.82 14.76
C CYS A 747 20.55 28.96 13.53
N ASP A 748 20.92 29.87 12.63
CA ASP A 748 20.24 30.20 11.37
C ASP A 748 20.40 29.12 10.28
N SER A 749 21.41 28.25 10.42
CA SER A 749 21.62 27.08 9.57
C SER A 749 22.09 25.90 10.40
N PHE A 750 21.32 24.80 10.38
CA PHE A 750 21.60 23.62 11.20
C PHE A 750 21.44 22.31 10.42
N GLU A 751 22.11 21.26 10.89
CA GLU A 751 22.01 19.92 10.32
C GLU A 751 20.92 19.14 11.05
N VAL A 752 19.98 18.58 10.31
CA VAL A 752 18.82 17.86 10.84
C VAL A 752 18.51 16.65 9.96
N LEU A 753 18.36 15.46 10.56
CA LEU A 753 18.02 14.19 9.88
C LEU A 753 18.86 13.84 8.64
N GLY A 754 20.06 14.41 8.48
CA GLY A 754 20.91 14.22 7.30
C GLY A 754 20.79 15.27 6.20
N VAL A 755 20.21 16.44 6.51
CA VAL A 755 19.90 17.58 5.62
C VAL A 755 20.50 18.86 6.25
N VAL A 756 20.73 19.91 5.46
CA VAL A 756 21.01 21.26 5.96
C VAL A 756 19.73 22.07 5.83
N CYS A 757 19.24 22.61 6.95
CA CYS A 757 18.08 23.51 7.00
C CYS A 757 18.58 24.92 7.30
N SER A 758 18.24 25.89 6.44
CA SER A 758 18.52 27.32 6.67
C SER A 758 17.23 28.11 6.83
N LEU A 759 17.26 29.07 7.75
CA LEU A 759 16.11 29.81 8.27
C LEU A 759 16.31 31.33 8.13
N ARG A 760 16.90 31.77 7.01
CA ARG A 760 17.34 33.17 6.82
C ARG A 760 16.25 34.04 6.21
N GLY A 761 15.89 35.12 6.91
CA GLY A 761 14.93 36.11 6.44
C GLY A 761 13.53 35.51 6.27
N THR A 762 12.87 35.82 5.15
CA THR A 762 11.50 35.36 4.85
C THR A 762 11.46 34.08 4.00
N SER A 763 12.50 33.25 4.04
CA SER A 763 12.47 31.92 3.42
C SER A 763 13.15 30.84 4.26
N VAL A 764 12.70 29.62 4.05
CA VAL A 764 13.28 28.39 4.59
C VAL A 764 13.84 27.59 3.43
N SER A 765 15.11 27.20 3.49
CA SER A 765 15.73 26.34 2.48
C SER A 765 16.18 25.00 3.07
N LEU A 766 15.87 23.92 2.36
CA LEU A 766 16.26 22.56 2.69
C LEU A 766 17.22 22.07 1.60
N ALA A 767 18.47 21.80 1.97
CA ALA A 767 19.53 21.41 1.05
C ALA A 767 20.11 20.03 1.42
N ASN A 768 20.44 19.23 0.39
CA ASN A 768 21.31 18.07 0.59
C ASN A 768 22.69 18.54 1.11
N LYS A 769 23.31 17.70 1.96
CA LYS A 769 24.68 17.97 2.41
C LYS A 769 25.64 17.95 1.20
N PRO A 770 26.58 18.91 1.06
CA PRO A 770 27.55 18.92 -0.05
C PRO A 770 28.30 17.59 -0.20
N SER A 771 28.76 17.02 0.92
CA SER A 771 29.41 15.70 0.95
C SER A 771 28.55 14.52 0.50
N ARG A 772 27.22 14.66 0.39
CA ARG A 772 26.34 13.66 -0.24
C ARG A 772 26.30 13.88 -1.76
N VAL A 773 26.22 15.13 -2.21
CA VAL A 773 26.28 15.49 -3.63
C VAL A 773 27.60 15.01 -4.25
N GLU A 774 28.73 15.33 -3.61
CA GLU A 774 30.07 14.87 -3.99
C GLU A 774 30.14 13.33 -4.08
N ALA A 775 29.60 12.62 -3.10
CA ALA A 775 29.60 11.16 -3.08
C ALA A 775 28.70 10.53 -4.16
N ILE A 776 27.57 11.16 -4.51
CA ILE A 776 26.70 10.71 -5.62
C ILE A 776 27.46 10.84 -6.95
N VAL A 777 28.10 11.99 -7.18
CA VAL A 777 28.89 12.27 -8.40
C VAL A 777 30.08 11.29 -8.50
N ALA A 778 30.93 11.22 -7.48
CA ALA A 778 32.13 10.37 -7.50
C ALA A 778 31.83 8.87 -7.70
N ASN A 779 30.77 8.35 -7.05
CA ASN A 779 30.37 6.95 -7.22
C ASN A 779 29.80 6.68 -8.63
N SER A 780 29.03 7.62 -9.19
CA SER A 780 28.44 7.43 -10.53
C SER A 780 29.48 7.59 -11.66
N GLU A 781 30.51 8.42 -11.48
CA GLU A 781 31.67 8.49 -12.37
C GLU A 781 32.51 7.19 -12.37
N ALA A 782 32.50 6.42 -11.28
CA ALA A 782 33.16 5.12 -11.25
C ALA A 782 32.45 4.11 -12.17
N TRP A 783 31.11 4.12 -12.20
CA TRP A 783 30.31 3.21 -13.03
C TRP A 783 30.42 3.47 -14.53
N VAL A 784 30.53 4.74 -14.93
CA VAL A 784 30.77 5.10 -16.34
C VAL A 784 32.15 4.62 -16.79
N ARG A 785 33.15 4.68 -15.91
CA ARG A 785 34.51 4.17 -16.17
C ARG A 785 34.60 2.63 -16.20
N SER A 786 33.82 1.93 -15.37
CA SER A 786 33.77 0.46 -15.37
C SER A 786 32.84 -0.14 -16.42
N GLY A 787 31.88 0.64 -16.94
CA GLY A 787 30.80 0.16 -17.80
C GLY A 787 29.82 -0.80 -17.08
N TRP A 788 29.88 -0.88 -15.75
CA TRP A 788 29.18 -1.89 -14.95
C TRP A 788 28.84 -1.42 -13.55
N ILE A 789 27.72 -1.93 -13.03
CA ILE A 789 27.21 -1.67 -11.68
C ILE A 789 26.64 -2.96 -11.09
N SER A 790 27.00 -3.29 -9.86
CA SER A 790 26.45 -4.47 -9.16
C SER A 790 25.05 -4.19 -8.59
N PRO A 791 24.20 -5.22 -8.36
CA PRO A 791 22.90 -5.04 -7.72
C PRO A 791 22.99 -4.41 -6.33
N GLY A 792 24.06 -4.68 -5.57
CA GLY A 792 24.29 -4.10 -4.25
C GLY A 792 24.63 -2.61 -4.29
N GLU A 793 25.46 -2.17 -5.23
CA GLU A 793 25.74 -0.74 -5.46
C GLU A 793 24.51 0.00 -5.95
N ALA A 794 23.75 -0.61 -6.87
CA ALA A 794 22.50 -0.07 -7.39
C ALA A 794 21.45 0.10 -6.27
N ALA A 795 21.29 -0.90 -5.40
CA ALA A 795 20.40 -0.84 -4.24
C ALA A 795 20.83 0.26 -3.24
N SER A 796 22.13 0.35 -2.97
CA SER A 796 22.72 1.37 -2.08
C SER A 796 22.47 2.78 -2.60
N MET A 797 22.81 3.06 -3.87
CA MET A 797 22.58 4.37 -4.47
C MET A 797 21.10 4.68 -4.64
N HIS A 798 20.25 3.71 -5.00
CA HIS A 798 18.80 3.90 -5.02
C HIS A 798 18.28 4.38 -3.65
N GLY A 799 18.81 3.84 -2.54
CA GLY A 799 18.57 4.35 -1.19
C GLY A 799 19.04 5.80 -1.00
N VAL A 800 20.27 6.13 -1.45
CA VAL A 800 20.83 7.49 -1.38
C VAL A 800 20.02 8.50 -2.19
N LEU A 801 19.56 8.17 -3.40
CA LEU A 801 18.74 9.03 -4.24
C LEU A 801 17.31 9.17 -3.69
N ASN A 802 16.73 8.08 -3.17
CA ASN A 802 15.42 8.14 -2.47
C ASN A 802 15.46 9.03 -1.23
N PHE A 803 16.61 9.12 -0.56
CA PHE A 803 16.80 10.12 0.48
C PHE A 803 17.00 11.51 -0.14
N ALA A 804 17.92 11.65 -1.11
CA ALA A 804 18.28 12.95 -1.69
C ALA A 804 17.09 13.70 -2.33
N LYS A 805 16.17 12.98 -2.98
CA LYS A 805 15.01 13.56 -3.69
C LYS A 805 14.04 14.33 -2.78
N GLY A 806 13.96 14.01 -1.49
CA GLY A 806 13.08 14.73 -0.53
C GLY A 806 13.52 16.17 -0.24
N HIS A 807 14.75 16.53 -0.65
CA HIS A 807 15.40 17.81 -0.37
C HIS A 807 15.64 18.64 -1.64
N PHE A 808 15.10 18.20 -2.77
CA PHE A 808 14.99 18.98 -3.99
C PHE A 808 13.51 19.29 -4.25
N GLN A 809 13.25 20.29 -5.09
CA GLN A 809 11.88 20.60 -5.49
C GLN A 809 11.44 19.67 -6.63
N GLY A 810 10.28 19.02 -6.47
CA GLY A 810 9.76 18.05 -7.43
C GLY A 810 10.39 16.65 -7.32
N ARG A 811 10.43 15.91 -8.44
CA ARG A 811 10.85 14.48 -8.51
C ARG A 811 12.02 14.25 -9.47
N ALA A 812 12.89 15.25 -9.67
CA ALA A 812 13.94 15.21 -10.68
C ALA A 812 14.94 14.03 -10.55
N LEU A 813 15.19 13.52 -9.35
CA LEU A 813 16.04 12.33 -9.15
C LEU A 813 15.31 10.99 -9.34
N GLU A 814 13.97 10.97 -9.44
CA GLU A 814 13.18 9.73 -9.52
C GLU A 814 13.47 8.89 -10.78
N PRO A 815 13.68 9.47 -11.99
CA PRO A 815 14.06 8.68 -13.17
C PRO A 815 15.34 7.88 -12.97
N ALA A 816 16.39 8.51 -12.42
CA ALA A 816 17.65 7.85 -12.11
C ALA A 816 17.52 6.84 -10.95
N ALA A 817 16.76 7.18 -9.91
CA ALA A 817 16.49 6.26 -8.80
C ALA A 817 15.75 4.99 -9.28
N LYS A 818 14.76 5.12 -10.15
CA LYS A 818 13.97 3.99 -10.67
C LYS A 818 14.78 3.09 -11.60
N PHE A 819 15.65 3.66 -12.43
CA PHE A 819 16.61 2.88 -13.22
C PHE A 819 17.51 2.01 -12.32
N LEU A 820 18.12 2.60 -11.29
CA LEU A 820 18.93 1.86 -10.32
C LEU A 820 18.11 0.81 -9.55
N SER A 821 16.84 1.08 -9.24
CA SER A 821 15.95 0.10 -8.62
C SER A 821 15.65 -1.12 -9.51
N GLN A 822 15.65 -0.96 -10.85
CA GLN A 822 15.46 -2.08 -11.78
C GLN A 822 16.70 -2.96 -11.81
N ILE A 823 17.89 -2.36 -11.88
CA ILE A 823 19.18 -3.06 -11.80
C ILE A 823 19.33 -3.79 -10.47
N ALA A 824 18.96 -3.15 -9.36
CA ALA A 824 19.00 -3.76 -8.02
C ALA A 824 18.12 -5.02 -7.89
N ALA A 825 17.01 -5.09 -8.64
CA ALA A 825 16.07 -6.21 -8.58
C ALA A 825 16.32 -7.30 -9.65
N GLY A 826 16.89 -6.94 -10.81
CA GLY A 826 17.01 -7.83 -11.97
C GLY A 826 18.43 -8.04 -12.51
N GLY A 827 19.45 -7.41 -11.91
CA GLY A 827 20.80 -7.34 -12.46
C GLY A 827 20.92 -6.31 -13.60
N CYS A 828 22.16 -5.90 -13.92
CA CYS A 828 22.44 -5.00 -15.03
C CYS A 828 22.48 -5.80 -16.35
N LYS A 829 21.57 -5.50 -17.27
CA LYS A 829 21.50 -6.11 -18.61
C LYS A 829 22.25 -5.26 -19.64
N GLU A 830 22.42 -5.78 -20.84
CA GLU A 830 23.09 -5.09 -21.94
C GLU A 830 22.42 -3.75 -22.30
N ALA A 831 21.10 -3.72 -22.43
CA ALA A 831 20.33 -2.49 -22.62
C ALA A 831 20.45 -1.48 -21.43
N ASP A 832 20.72 -1.97 -20.21
CA ASP A 832 20.96 -1.09 -19.06
C ASP A 832 22.38 -0.51 -19.11
N ARG A 833 23.38 -1.27 -19.56
CA ARG A 833 24.74 -0.75 -19.83
C ARG A 833 24.71 0.33 -20.90
N GLU A 834 23.88 0.15 -21.92
CA GLU A 834 23.66 1.20 -22.91
C GLU A 834 23.08 2.45 -22.25
N LEU A 835 21.99 2.39 -21.48
CA LEU A 835 21.37 3.59 -20.88
C LEU A 835 22.19 4.25 -19.75
N LEU A 836 23.15 3.53 -19.14
CA LEU A 836 23.90 4.00 -17.97
C LEU A 836 24.55 5.40 -18.12
N PRO A 837 25.25 5.76 -19.22
CA PRO A 837 25.83 7.10 -19.37
C PRO A 837 24.79 8.22 -19.47
N GLU A 838 23.61 7.95 -20.05
CA GLU A 838 22.50 8.92 -20.11
C GLU A 838 21.95 9.21 -18.72
N VAL A 839 21.71 8.15 -17.95
CA VAL A 839 21.20 8.25 -16.58
C VAL A 839 22.22 8.94 -15.66
N VAL A 840 23.52 8.68 -15.81
CA VAL A 840 24.57 9.36 -15.03
C VAL A 840 24.72 10.84 -15.43
N SER A 841 24.70 11.17 -16.72
CA SER A 841 24.79 12.56 -17.18
C SER A 841 23.57 13.37 -16.73
N TYR A 842 22.37 12.79 -16.80
CA TYR A 842 21.15 13.38 -16.25
C TYR A 842 21.23 13.53 -14.72
N LEU A 843 21.73 12.52 -14.01
CA LEU A 843 21.93 12.57 -12.58
C LEU A 843 22.88 13.70 -12.18
N HIS A 844 23.97 13.91 -12.92
CA HIS A 844 24.91 15.01 -12.68
C HIS A 844 24.29 16.38 -12.95
N ALA A 845 23.61 16.55 -14.10
CA ALA A 845 22.92 17.79 -14.45
C ALA A 845 21.85 18.15 -13.41
N VAL A 846 21.04 17.19 -12.95
CA VAL A 846 20.05 17.40 -11.90
C VAL A 846 20.71 17.69 -10.55
N VAL A 847 21.72 16.90 -10.12
CA VAL A 847 22.33 17.07 -8.79
C VAL A 847 23.13 18.37 -8.67
N ARG A 848 23.74 18.87 -9.76
CA ARG A 848 24.46 20.15 -9.79
C ARG A 848 23.53 21.35 -10.02
N GLY A 849 22.57 21.22 -10.95
CA GLY A 849 21.67 22.31 -11.35
C GLY A 849 20.41 22.48 -10.49
N SER A 850 20.01 21.47 -9.69
CA SER A 850 18.85 21.60 -8.81
C SER A 850 19.16 22.46 -7.59
N ARG A 851 18.34 23.48 -7.38
CA ARG A 851 18.42 24.36 -6.21
C ARG A 851 17.88 23.65 -4.95
N PRO A 852 18.27 24.10 -3.74
CA PRO A 852 17.63 23.70 -2.49
C PRO A 852 16.11 23.90 -2.57
N ARG A 853 15.35 23.03 -1.88
CA ARG A 853 13.90 23.18 -1.76
C ARG A 853 13.62 24.38 -0.86
N GLU A 854 13.20 25.50 -1.45
CA GLU A 854 12.86 26.73 -0.72
C GLU A 854 11.36 26.91 -0.51
N PHE A 855 11.00 27.58 0.58
CA PHE A 855 9.64 28.01 0.90
C PHE A 855 9.69 29.46 1.39
N GLY A 856 8.97 30.36 0.73
CA GLY A 856 8.79 31.73 1.18
C GLY A 856 7.63 31.88 2.15
N ILE A 857 7.72 32.89 3.03
CA ILE A 857 6.62 33.33 3.90
C ILE A 857 5.39 33.76 3.08
N HIS A 858 5.63 34.34 1.91
CA HIS A 858 4.62 34.99 1.07
C HIS A 858 4.24 34.17 -0.17
N ASP A 859 4.64 32.89 -0.24
CA ASP A 859 4.31 32.01 -1.36
C ASP A 859 2.79 31.86 -1.51
N ASP A 860 2.25 32.17 -2.69
CA ASP A 860 0.81 32.12 -2.89
C ASP A 860 0.28 30.68 -2.80
N CYS A 861 -0.63 30.48 -1.86
CA CYS A 861 -1.22 29.18 -1.59
C CYS A 861 -2.23 28.73 -2.66
N ARG A 862 -2.67 29.64 -3.54
CA ARG A 862 -3.69 29.40 -4.56
C ARG A 862 -3.06 28.72 -5.81
N PRO A 863 -3.56 27.54 -6.22
CA PRO A 863 -2.92 26.74 -7.26
C PRO A 863 -3.13 27.34 -8.66
N MET A 864 -2.11 27.26 -9.50
CA MET A 864 -2.27 27.38 -10.95
C MET A 864 -2.86 26.07 -11.49
N LEU A 865 -3.91 26.15 -12.29
CA LEU A 865 -4.47 25.01 -12.99
C LEU A 865 -3.85 24.97 -14.40
N VAL A 866 -3.39 23.81 -14.83
CA VAL A 866 -2.77 23.60 -16.14
C VAL A 866 -3.44 22.40 -16.78
N PHE A 867 -4.06 22.57 -17.93
CA PHE A 867 -4.66 21.50 -18.73
C PHE A 867 -3.79 21.29 -19.97
N THR A 868 -3.53 20.04 -20.34
CA THR A 868 -2.73 19.68 -21.52
C THR A 868 -3.42 18.58 -22.32
N ASP A 869 -3.27 18.61 -23.63
CA ASP A 869 -3.90 17.66 -24.56
C ASP A 869 -3.02 17.43 -25.79
N GLY A 870 -3.01 16.19 -26.32
CA GLY A 870 -2.26 15.79 -27.51
C GLY A 870 -3.12 15.01 -28.52
N ALA A 871 -3.39 15.62 -29.67
CA ALA A 871 -4.20 15.05 -30.73
C ALA A 871 -3.36 14.32 -31.80
N PHE A 872 -3.80 13.12 -32.20
CA PHE A 872 -3.23 12.36 -33.33
C PHE A 872 -4.35 11.90 -34.27
N GLU A 873 -4.44 12.55 -35.43
CA GLU A 873 -5.52 12.31 -36.41
C GLU A 873 -4.91 11.92 -37.77
N PRO A 874 -4.68 10.61 -38.04
CA PRO A 874 -3.95 10.18 -39.24
C PRO A 874 -4.62 10.60 -40.56
N ASP A 875 -5.94 10.78 -40.55
CA ASP A 875 -6.80 11.08 -41.70
C ASP A 875 -7.17 12.58 -41.84
N ALA A 876 -6.76 13.44 -40.91
CA ALA A 876 -7.00 14.88 -40.95
C ALA A 876 -5.88 15.64 -41.69
N GLU A 877 -6.16 16.90 -42.09
CA GLU A 877 -5.13 17.80 -42.64
C GLU A 877 -4.02 18.08 -41.61
N GLN A 878 -4.40 18.35 -40.36
CA GLN A 878 -3.47 18.46 -39.24
C GLN A 878 -3.34 17.12 -38.51
N LYS A 879 -2.34 16.33 -38.88
CA LYS A 879 -2.12 14.98 -38.34
C LYS A 879 -1.63 14.93 -36.90
N TYR A 880 -1.03 16.01 -36.42
CA TYR A 880 -0.41 16.13 -35.11
C TYR A 880 -0.83 17.45 -34.47
N GLY A 881 -1.38 17.39 -33.28
CA GLY A 881 -1.85 18.53 -32.52
C GLY A 881 -1.43 18.41 -31.06
N ALA A 882 -1.21 19.57 -30.41
CA ALA A 882 -0.91 19.63 -28.99
C ALA A 882 -1.37 21.00 -28.46
N GLY A 883 -1.93 21.04 -27.26
CA GLY A 883 -2.57 22.23 -26.71
C GLY A 883 -2.40 22.35 -25.20
N ALA A 884 -2.52 23.57 -24.69
CA ALA A 884 -2.47 23.86 -23.27
C ALA A 884 -3.43 25.01 -22.88
N VAL A 885 -4.01 24.90 -21.69
CA VAL A 885 -4.78 25.99 -21.05
C VAL A 885 -4.25 26.18 -19.63
N LEU A 886 -3.86 27.41 -19.31
CA LEU A 886 -3.38 27.81 -17.98
C LEU A 886 -4.44 28.69 -17.33
N TRP A 887 -4.73 28.47 -16.05
CA TRP A 887 -5.62 29.31 -15.25
C TRP A 887 -4.99 29.64 -13.91
N ASP A 888 -4.75 30.92 -13.66
CA ASP A 888 -4.23 31.39 -12.39
C ASP A 888 -5.37 31.77 -11.43
N THR A 889 -5.64 30.91 -10.45
CA THR A 889 -6.63 31.18 -9.39
C THR A 889 -6.26 32.35 -8.48
N ALA A 890 -5.00 32.81 -8.49
CA ALA A 890 -4.56 33.96 -7.72
C ALA A 890 -4.99 35.30 -8.34
N SER A 891 -4.89 35.41 -9.66
CA SER A 891 -5.22 36.62 -10.44
C SER A 891 -6.58 36.53 -11.16
N GLN A 892 -7.23 35.36 -11.15
CA GLN A 892 -8.46 35.06 -11.89
C GLN A 892 -8.29 35.39 -13.38
N ARG A 893 -7.23 34.84 -13.99
CA ARG A 893 -6.92 35.01 -15.41
C ARG A 893 -6.55 33.67 -16.04
N GLY A 894 -7.16 33.40 -17.18
CA GLY A 894 -6.87 32.23 -18.01
C GLY A 894 -6.19 32.59 -19.32
N SER A 895 -5.37 31.68 -19.84
CA SER A 895 -4.81 31.76 -21.19
C SER A 895 -4.81 30.41 -21.90
N SER A 896 -5.17 30.41 -23.19
CA SER A 896 -5.19 29.23 -24.06
C SER A 896 -4.12 29.31 -25.14
N HIS A 897 -3.43 28.20 -25.40
CA HIS A 897 -2.23 28.14 -26.22
C HIS A 897 -2.23 26.88 -27.10
N SER A 898 -1.90 27.03 -28.38
CA SER A 898 -1.49 25.90 -29.22
C SER A 898 -0.02 25.58 -28.97
N VAL A 899 0.39 24.34 -29.16
CA VAL A 899 1.77 23.88 -28.98
C VAL A 899 2.32 23.43 -30.32
N VAL A 900 3.38 24.09 -30.79
CA VAL A 900 4.00 23.79 -32.09
C VAL A 900 4.73 22.46 -32.01
N VAL A 901 4.21 21.45 -32.71
CA VAL A 901 4.81 20.11 -32.80
C VAL A 901 5.97 20.13 -33.82
N PRO A 902 7.24 19.92 -33.42
CA PRO A 902 8.37 19.99 -34.35
C PRO A 902 8.38 18.82 -35.34
N PRO A 903 8.43 19.05 -36.67
CA PRO A 903 8.42 17.97 -37.67
C PRO A 903 9.57 16.96 -37.50
N ASP A 904 10.75 17.41 -37.11
CA ASP A 904 11.93 16.57 -36.94
C ASP A 904 11.75 15.54 -35.79
N LEU A 905 11.02 15.91 -34.73
CA LEU A 905 10.69 14.98 -33.63
C LEU A 905 9.68 13.92 -34.09
N VAL A 906 8.68 14.32 -34.88
CA VAL A 906 7.71 13.38 -35.47
C VAL A 906 8.44 12.37 -36.38
N ALA A 907 9.34 12.85 -37.24
CA ALA A 907 10.16 11.99 -38.08
C ALA A 907 11.04 11.03 -37.26
N ALA A 908 11.68 11.52 -36.19
CA ALA A 908 12.47 10.69 -35.27
C ALA A 908 11.61 9.60 -34.60
N TRP A 909 10.43 9.93 -34.07
CA TRP A 909 9.54 8.96 -33.42
C TRP A 909 8.97 7.92 -34.39
N GLN A 910 8.70 8.30 -35.65
CA GLN A 910 8.30 7.37 -36.71
C GLN A 910 9.43 6.42 -37.10
N SER A 911 10.67 6.93 -37.21
CA SER A 911 11.84 6.12 -37.54
C SER A 911 12.12 5.02 -36.50
N ALA A 912 11.71 5.24 -35.24
CA ALA A 912 11.73 4.26 -34.17
C ALA A 912 10.63 3.17 -34.26
N GLY A 913 9.89 3.08 -35.36
CA GLY A 913 8.94 2.00 -35.66
C GLY A 913 7.54 2.14 -35.04
N LYS A 914 7.20 3.31 -34.47
CA LYS A 914 5.88 3.55 -33.85
C LYS A 914 4.86 4.05 -34.87
N ARG A 915 3.72 3.35 -34.97
CA ARG A 915 2.57 3.73 -35.84
C ARG A 915 1.56 4.67 -35.17
N GLN A 916 1.55 4.75 -33.84
CA GLN A 916 0.72 5.66 -33.05
C GLN A 916 1.64 6.46 -32.12
N LEU A 917 1.50 7.79 -32.12
CA LEU A 917 2.40 8.72 -31.43
C LEU A 917 1.72 9.46 -30.27
N ILE A 918 0.57 8.96 -29.81
CA ILE A 918 -0.29 9.69 -28.87
C ILE A 918 0.32 9.88 -27.48
N SER A 919 1.24 9.01 -27.06
CA SER A 919 1.93 9.17 -25.75
C SER A 919 3.03 10.23 -25.80
N GLU A 920 3.68 10.38 -26.95
CA GLU A 920 4.64 11.44 -27.23
C GLU A 920 3.93 12.80 -27.31
N LEU A 921 2.83 12.87 -28.06
CA LEU A 921 2.02 14.08 -28.26
C LEU A 921 1.29 14.54 -27.00
N GLU A 922 0.94 13.64 -26.08
CA GLU A 922 0.42 13.98 -24.75
C GLU A 922 1.51 14.48 -23.78
N MET A 923 2.77 14.09 -23.97
CA MET A 923 3.89 14.51 -23.12
C MET A 923 4.54 15.83 -23.59
N LEU A 924 4.50 16.10 -24.90
CA LEU A 924 5.01 17.32 -25.52
C LEU A 924 4.41 18.64 -24.98
N PRO A 925 3.08 18.81 -24.81
CA PRO A 925 2.50 20.03 -24.24
C PRO A 925 2.93 20.24 -22.79
N VAL A 926 3.10 19.17 -22.00
CA VAL A 926 3.61 19.26 -20.63
C VAL A 926 5.03 19.85 -20.62
N LEU A 927 5.93 19.36 -21.47
CA LEU A 927 7.27 19.94 -21.62
C LEU A 927 7.23 21.40 -22.08
N SER A 928 6.39 21.69 -23.07
CA SER A 928 6.25 23.02 -23.67
C SER A 928 5.75 24.05 -22.66
N VAL A 929 4.79 23.70 -21.81
CA VAL A 929 4.33 24.55 -20.69
C VAL A 929 5.44 24.75 -19.66
N CYS A 930 6.16 23.69 -19.27
CA CYS A 930 7.21 23.79 -18.24
C CYS A 930 8.39 24.69 -18.65
N GLU A 931 8.71 24.77 -19.95
CA GLU A 931 9.78 25.65 -20.46
C GLU A 931 9.23 27.03 -20.87
N SER A 932 8.09 27.12 -21.56
CA SER A 932 7.56 28.40 -22.09
C SER A 932 6.83 29.25 -21.06
N ALA A 933 6.27 28.64 -20.02
CA ALA A 933 5.57 29.31 -18.93
C ALA A 933 6.32 29.20 -17.59
N ALA A 934 7.64 28.95 -17.62
CA ALA A 934 8.47 28.77 -16.42
C ALA A 934 8.31 29.92 -15.40
N ASP A 935 8.25 31.17 -15.87
CA ASP A 935 8.08 32.36 -15.03
C ASP A 935 6.69 32.41 -14.36
N MET A 936 5.65 31.89 -15.02
CA MET A 936 4.30 31.78 -14.44
C MET A 936 4.22 30.66 -13.39
N LEU A 937 4.98 29.59 -13.59
CA LEU A 937 5.05 28.43 -12.67
C LEU A 937 5.98 28.69 -11.48
N TRP A 938 6.81 29.74 -11.54
CA TRP A 938 7.84 30.06 -10.54
C TRP A 938 7.29 30.11 -9.12
N ARG A 939 7.76 29.20 -8.26
CA ARG A 939 7.31 29.05 -6.84
C ARG A 939 5.79 28.86 -6.67
N ARG A 940 5.07 28.48 -7.73
CA ARG A 940 3.63 28.20 -7.68
C ARG A 940 3.35 26.74 -7.34
N ARG A 941 2.16 26.51 -6.77
CA ARG A 941 1.52 25.21 -6.64
C ARG A 941 0.74 24.95 -7.92
N VAL A 942 0.90 23.78 -8.53
CA VAL A 942 0.43 23.53 -9.90
C VAL A 942 -0.42 22.26 -9.92
N LEU A 943 -1.69 22.37 -10.30
CA LEU A 943 -2.56 21.23 -10.60
C LEU A 943 -2.52 20.99 -12.10
N LEU A 944 -1.76 19.99 -12.53
CA LEU A 944 -1.58 19.66 -13.95
C LEU A 944 -2.49 18.49 -14.34
N PHE A 945 -3.46 18.76 -15.19
CA PHE A 945 -4.46 17.84 -15.69
C PHE A 945 -4.04 17.31 -17.07
N CYS A 946 -3.78 16.01 -17.15
CA CYS A 946 -3.59 15.31 -18.42
C CYS A 946 -4.80 14.44 -18.74
N ASP A 947 -5.05 14.25 -20.03
CA ASP A 947 -5.95 13.23 -20.53
C ASP A 947 -5.34 11.82 -20.32
N ASN A 948 -4.10 11.61 -20.78
CA ASN A 948 -3.59 10.27 -20.92
C ASN A 948 -3.16 9.68 -19.57
N ASN A 949 -3.85 8.61 -19.14
CA ASN A 949 -3.58 7.92 -17.87
C ASN A 949 -2.19 7.26 -17.81
N GLY A 950 -1.59 6.94 -18.96
CA GLY A 950 -0.21 6.48 -19.08
C GLY A 950 0.76 7.61 -18.78
N VAL A 951 0.70 8.70 -19.55
CA VAL A 951 1.55 9.90 -19.38
C VAL A 951 1.40 10.49 -17.97
N ARG A 952 0.18 10.65 -17.46
CA ARG A 952 -0.09 11.07 -16.08
C ARG A 952 0.59 10.17 -15.04
N GLN A 953 0.58 8.84 -15.24
CA GLN A 953 1.29 7.93 -14.35
C GLN A 953 2.80 8.03 -14.48
N MET A 954 3.34 8.27 -15.67
CA MET A 954 4.78 8.41 -15.91
C MET A 954 5.32 9.68 -15.25
N LEU A 955 4.61 10.81 -15.43
CA LEU A 955 4.87 12.09 -14.76
C LEU A 955 4.77 11.97 -13.23
N ALA A 956 3.73 11.31 -12.72
CA ALA A 956 3.56 11.11 -11.29
C ALA A 956 4.63 10.18 -10.69
N LYS A 957 4.99 9.09 -11.37
CA LYS A 957 5.98 8.10 -10.91
C LYS A 957 7.42 8.48 -11.19
N GLY A 958 7.66 9.50 -12.02
CA GLY A 958 8.99 9.85 -12.52
C GLY A 958 9.68 8.71 -13.25
N ASN A 959 8.93 7.82 -13.91
CA ASN A 959 9.54 6.72 -14.68
C ASN A 959 8.76 6.35 -15.95
N THR A 960 9.46 5.70 -16.87
CA THR A 960 8.95 5.22 -18.15
C THR A 960 9.47 3.80 -18.43
N PRO A 961 8.64 2.87 -18.93
CA PRO A 961 9.10 1.61 -19.51
C PRO A 961 9.55 1.77 -20.98
N CYS A 962 9.35 2.94 -21.57
CA CYS A 962 9.66 3.26 -22.97
C CYS A 962 10.90 4.17 -23.04
N PRO A 963 12.06 3.69 -23.55
CA PRO A 963 13.28 4.48 -23.65
C PRO A 963 13.10 5.79 -24.44
N GLY A 964 12.36 5.76 -25.55
CA GLY A 964 12.09 6.97 -26.36
C GLY A 964 11.29 8.08 -25.66
N LEU A 965 10.68 7.80 -24.50
CA LEU A 965 10.00 8.81 -23.67
C LEU A 965 10.86 9.25 -22.47
N PHE A 966 12.02 8.61 -22.24
CA PHE A 966 12.89 8.93 -21.10
C PHE A 966 13.46 10.35 -21.19
N ALA A 967 13.97 10.74 -22.36
CA ALA A 967 14.52 12.07 -22.58
C ALA A 967 13.48 13.19 -22.33
N MET A 968 12.25 13.05 -22.85
CA MET A 968 11.18 14.02 -22.59
C MET A 968 10.79 14.06 -21.11
N LEU A 969 10.61 12.91 -20.46
CA LEU A 969 10.26 12.84 -19.03
C LEU A 969 11.36 13.46 -18.13
N ALA A 970 12.63 13.24 -18.49
CA ALA A 970 13.79 13.82 -17.85
C ALA A 970 13.82 15.36 -18.01
N LEU A 971 13.59 15.86 -19.22
CA LEU A 971 13.51 17.32 -19.48
C LEU A 971 12.33 17.97 -18.75
N VAL A 972 11.16 17.33 -18.71
CA VAL A 972 10.00 17.81 -17.94
C VAL A 972 10.33 17.93 -16.45
N HIS A 973 10.91 16.89 -15.84
CA HIS A 973 11.24 16.95 -14.42
C HIS A 973 12.40 17.93 -14.11
N ARG A 974 13.34 18.12 -15.03
CA ARG A 974 14.36 19.18 -14.96
C ARG A 974 13.73 20.57 -15.01
N ALA A 975 12.81 20.83 -15.94
CA ALA A 975 12.12 22.11 -16.08
C ALA A 975 11.26 22.43 -14.85
N LEU A 976 10.49 21.45 -14.35
CA LEU A 976 9.69 21.59 -13.13
C LEU A 976 10.54 21.90 -11.88
N ALA A 977 11.75 21.32 -11.78
CA ALA A 977 12.70 21.62 -10.70
C ALA A 977 13.35 23.00 -10.86
N LYS A 978 13.71 23.38 -12.10
CA LYS A 978 14.24 24.72 -12.44
C LYS A 978 13.23 25.83 -12.17
N ALA A 979 11.93 25.57 -12.38
CA ALA A 979 10.85 26.50 -12.09
C ALA A 979 10.48 26.56 -10.58
N GLU A 980 11.15 25.79 -9.70
CA GLU A 980 10.84 25.75 -8.26
C GLU A 980 9.32 25.58 -7.97
N CYS A 981 8.62 24.78 -8.79
CA CYS A 981 7.16 24.62 -8.69
C CYS A 981 6.78 23.34 -7.91
N LEU A 982 5.54 23.27 -7.42
CA LEU A 982 4.99 22.07 -6.77
C LEU A 982 3.88 21.46 -7.65
N PRO A 983 4.22 20.54 -8.57
CA PRO A 983 3.26 19.93 -9.48
C PRO A 983 2.52 18.74 -8.86
N TRP A 984 1.23 18.66 -9.14
CA TRP A 984 0.37 17.52 -8.82
C TRP A 984 -0.44 17.09 -10.06
N PHE A 985 -0.28 15.82 -10.45
CA PHE A 985 -0.79 15.30 -11.73
C PHE A 985 -2.17 14.65 -11.61
N CYS A 986 -3.18 15.35 -12.11
CA CYS A 986 -4.59 14.97 -12.17
C CYS A 986 -4.98 14.32 -13.52
N ARG A 987 -6.09 13.57 -13.54
CA ARG A 987 -6.81 13.20 -14.78
C ARG A 987 -7.98 14.15 -14.93
N VAL A 988 -8.13 14.76 -16.09
CA VAL A 988 -9.36 15.41 -16.55
C VAL A 988 -10.04 14.46 -17.54
N PRO A 989 -11.36 14.19 -17.52
CA PRO A 989 -12.02 13.41 -18.56
C PRO A 989 -11.86 14.06 -19.94
N SER A 990 -11.65 13.29 -21.01
CA SER A 990 -11.34 13.83 -22.36
C SER A 990 -12.39 14.83 -22.85
N LYS A 991 -13.68 14.50 -22.69
CA LYS A 991 -14.83 15.38 -23.03
C LYS A 991 -14.95 16.65 -22.17
N SER A 992 -14.13 16.77 -21.13
CA SER A 992 -14.11 17.90 -20.20
C SER A 992 -12.74 18.57 -20.17
N ASN A 993 -11.86 18.27 -21.14
CA ASN A 993 -10.53 18.84 -21.23
C ASN A 993 -10.55 20.14 -22.05
N PRO A 994 -10.42 21.34 -21.44
CA PRO A 994 -10.44 22.59 -22.17
C PRO A 994 -9.25 22.78 -23.13
N ALA A 995 -8.24 21.89 -23.05
CA ALA A 995 -7.09 21.88 -23.96
C ALA A 995 -7.32 21.11 -25.29
N ASP A 996 -8.41 20.35 -25.43
CA ASP A 996 -8.74 19.61 -26.67
C ASP A 996 -9.05 20.54 -27.86
N GLY A 997 -9.73 21.67 -27.64
CA GLY A 997 -9.92 22.70 -28.66
C GLY A 997 -8.58 23.26 -29.19
N PRO A 998 -7.73 23.84 -28.31
CA PRO A 998 -6.39 24.31 -28.69
C PRO A 998 -5.49 23.23 -29.32
N SER A 999 -5.57 21.96 -28.91
CA SER A 999 -4.74 20.90 -29.51
C SER A 999 -5.11 20.62 -30.97
N ARG A 1000 -6.40 20.74 -31.32
CA ARG A 1000 -6.96 20.61 -32.67
C ARG A 1000 -6.93 21.91 -33.49
N ASN A 1001 -6.34 22.99 -32.95
CA ASN A 1001 -6.46 24.35 -33.49
C ASN A 1001 -7.91 24.83 -33.71
N TYR A 1002 -8.85 24.30 -32.93
CA TYR A 1002 -10.26 24.70 -32.93
C TYR A 1002 -10.48 25.79 -31.86
N TRP A 1003 -10.86 26.98 -32.31
CA TRP A 1003 -10.93 28.18 -31.46
C TRP A 1003 -12.36 28.73 -31.28
N GLN A 1004 -13.40 27.98 -31.68
CA GLN A 1004 -14.80 28.46 -31.64
C GLN A 1004 -15.54 28.02 -30.37
N ASP A 1005 -16.24 28.99 -29.77
CA ASP A 1005 -17.22 28.98 -28.68
C ASP A 1005 -16.90 28.25 -27.35
N GLU A 1006 -16.43 27.00 -27.32
CA GLU A 1006 -16.20 26.29 -26.05
C GLU A 1006 -15.02 26.86 -25.23
N VAL A 1007 -14.00 27.40 -25.89
CA VAL A 1007 -12.90 28.13 -25.21
C VAL A 1007 -13.36 29.50 -24.68
N CYS A 1008 -14.41 30.09 -25.27
CA CYS A 1008 -14.98 31.35 -24.79
C CYS A 1008 -15.81 31.18 -23.51
N ALA A 1009 -16.34 29.98 -23.24
CA ALA A 1009 -17.07 29.67 -22.01
C ALA A 1009 -16.20 29.70 -20.73
N ALA A 1010 -14.87 29.79 -20.87
CA ALA A 1010 -13.91 29.73 -19.76
C ALA A 1010 -13.16 31.05 -19.47
N GLN A 1011 -13.57 32.19 -20.04
CA GLN A 1011 -12.90 33.50 -19.87
C GLN A 1011 -11.39 33.56 -20.21
N CYS A 1012 -10.84 32.53 -20.87
CA CYS A 1012 -9.43 32.45 -21.22
C CYS A 1012 -9.09 33.31 -22.46
N LEU A 1013 -8.05 34.14 -22.37
CA LEU A 1013 -7.52 34.86 -23.52
C LEU A 1013 -6.62 33.94 -24.36
N ARG A 1014 -6.70 34.01 -25.70
CA ARG A 1014 -5.72 33.32 -26.55
C ARG A 1014 -4.35 33.95 -26.36
N GLY A 1015 -3.39 33.16 -25.87
CA GLY A 1015 -1.99 33.53 -25.72
C GLY A 1015 -1.16 33.21 -26.98
N PRO A 1016 0.14 33.54 -26.97
CA PRO A 1016 1.06 33.11 -28.03
C PRO A 1016 1.23 31.60 -28.03
N ASP A 1017 1.45 31.01 -29.20
CA ASP A 1017 1.67 29.57 -29.33
C ASP A 1017 2.98 29.17 -28.63
N PHE A 1018 2.97 28.07 -27.88
CA PHE A 1018 4.15 27.58 -27.17
C PHE A 1018 5.08 26.83 -28.13
N THR A 1019 6.36 27.21 -28.11
CA THR A 1019 7.42 26.64 -28.93
C THR A 1019 8.53 26.09 -28.06
N ILE A 1020 8.94 24.85 -28.29
CA ILE A 1020 10.07 24.25 -27.58
C ILE A 1020 11.38 24.89 -28.10
N PRO A 1021 12.27 25.38 -27.22
CA PRO A 1021 13.58 25.88 -27.61
C PRO A 1021 14.36 24.95 -28.55
N PRO A 1022 14.97 25.44 -29.65
CA PRO A 1022 15.65 24.58 -30.63
C PRO A 1022 16.75 23.68 -30.04
N ALA A 1023 17.42 24.11 -28.97
CA ALA A 1023 18.38 23.29 -28.24
C ALA A 1023 17.76 22.04 -27.59
N LEU A 1024 16.53 22.15 -27.07
CA LEU A 1024 15.78 21.03 -26.49
C LEU A 1024 15.20 20.12 -27.57
N VAL A 1025 14.76 20.68 -28.70
CA VAL A 1025 14.40 19.89 -29.89
C VAL A 1025 15.60 19.06 -30.34
N SER A 1026 16.78 19.69 -30.50
CA SER A 1026 18.02 18.99 -30.84
C SER A 1026 18.38 17.90 -29.82
N ALA A 1027 18.26 18.18 -28.53
CA ALA A 1027 18.49 17.22 -27.44
C ALA A 1027 17.53 16.01 -27.48
N LEU A 1028 16.36 16.13 -28.12
CA LEU A 1028 15.38 15.05 -28.27
C LEU A 1028 15.55 14.25 -29.58
N LEU A 1029 16.34 14.72 -30.55
CA LEU A 1029 16.55 14.03 -31.83
C LEU A 1029 17.46 12.79 -31.72
N SER A 1030 18.44 12.80 -30.81
CA SER A 1030 19.37 11.69 -30.66
C SER A 1030 19.94 11.59 -29.25
N ARG A 1031 20.36 10.39 -28.89
CA ARG A 1031 21.10 10.13 -27.65
C ARG A 1031 22.37 10.99 -27.51
N GLN A 1032 23.13 11.16 -28.58
CA GLN A 1032 24.39 11.91 -28.53
C GLN A 1032 24.15 13.40 -28.30
N THR A 1033 23.09 13.96 -28.89
CA THR A 1033 22.69 15.35 -28.67
C THR A 1033 22.08 15.55 -27.27
N PHE A 1034 21.30 14.59 -26.76
CA PHE A 1034 20.82 14.58 -25.37
C PHE A 1034 21.96 14.64 -24.34
N LEU A 1035 22.97 13.76 -24.51
CA LEU A 1035 24.17 13.74 -23.67
C LEU A 1035 24.96 15.04 -23.76
N SER A 1036 25.15 15.57 -24.97
CA SER A 1036 25.88 16.82 -25.20
C SER A 1036 25.18 18.02 -24.53
N PHE A 1037 23.85 18.06 -24.59
CA PHE A 1037 23.03 19.07 -23.93
C PHE A 1037 23.16 19.03 -22.40
N LEU A 1038 23.02 17.85 -21.79
CA LEU A 1038 23.15 17.68 -20.33
C LEU A 1038 24.58 17.95 -19.83
N ASN A 1039 25.60 17.63 -20.63
CA ASN A 1039 27.00 17.91 -20.28
C ASN A 1039 27.32 19.41 -20.38
N ALA A 1040 26.75 20.12 -21.36
CA ALA A 1040 26.86 21.58 -21.45
C ALA A 1040 26.16 22.31 -20.29
N GLU A 1041 24.99 21.84 -19.84
CA GLU A 1041 24.35 22.41 -18.65
C GLU A 1041 25.02 22.03 -17.32
N SER A 1042 25.69 20.88 -17.21
CA SER A 1042 26.36 20.45 -15.96
C SER A 1042 27.78 21.00 -15.75
N THR A 1043 28.23 21.86 -16.67
CA THR A 1043 29.46 22.67 -16.59
C THR A 1043 29.21 24.17 -16.40
N LEU A 1044 27.94 24.59 -16.38
CA LEU A 1044 27.45 25.91 -15.94
C LEU A 1044 27.06 25.88 -14.45
#